data_AF-A0AA35L9J4-F1
#
_entry.id   AF-A0AA35L9J4-F1
#
_cell.length_a   1.000
_cell.length_b   1.000
_cell.length_c   1.000
_cell.angle_alpha   90.00
_cell.angle_beta   90.00
_cell.angle_gamma   90.00
#
_symmetry.space_group_name_H-M   'P 1'
#
loop_
_entity.id
_entity.type
_entity.pdbx_description
1 polymer ?
#
loop_
_entity_poly.entity_id
_entity_poly.type
_entity_poly.pdbx_seq_one_letter_code
_entity_poly.pdbx_strand_id
1 'polypeptide(L)'
;MAPLRLLLLQLLPLLCAAAAAGGETRGAARSCAESRQALAGRGFALASLPPSLISGEHLRICPQEYTCCASETEERLSEQSRGDLQGLVGEAAGFLLSTLGSRQRRFHDFFRELLAGAEQSLQAMFTRSYGRLYAQHARLFQGLFVELRRHLQGARPGLDEALSDFWARLLERMLPLLNPQYSFPEGYLECVGHQAEGLRAFGDSPRQLRVQVTRAFIAARAFVQGLATGRDVVVQAVKLSPSGECRRAHMRLSYCPLCRGTPALKPCNGFCLNVMKGCFASAVELDPEWERFLDALTQLAERLGGPFNFELAADSIGVKISEAIMFLQEHSVQISAKVFQSCGSPRPAPARSRRSPREEAKRRFRTYLPEEKPTTAAGTNLDRLVSDVKEKLRLMRRFWVMLPHTLCSDEKVAADVTNEDSCWNGQARGRYLPDVTGDGLVNQINNPEVEVDISRPDMPTRQHVLALRSATSRLVGACNGQDLDFQDADEDGGSGSGAGAARTVVHGPDSAKRETKVALGLSESKSLPPSCPVSTDRPAQEAMRHLAKKTSGGCRPAAFFCFGLTLLLVVLYYIIATEKPRAQSAPPPARDTRPTPMPSPDAREMQALLQLIEWPAPAEAADVTFASSTSPEKSGYALLHAPRNYTVGDTLLVRLEARDHAGRRKRYGGDFVRAKVHSPELKAAAAGTVQDHGNGSYTLAFPLLWAGAVRVAVRLTHSSEAVALLRRIRRSQPSTVAFSGYFAQPDQPGKEEVTECNVHPPPGPACQYVDPGTGERWFCARPQAHPCTALVRHSSGRYKSVLAPREKALFARAVTDQPIPGSVPVIRVLSNPQQAIVTPPPQPCRPGLAPANPVGFYYQDTWVSLLCSSRPFTTPDSALSCLKGKIVHMVGDSTLRQWWEFLVEFIPSLQHIDLHVTYQSGPLLAVEATRGLVLSWRAHGLPLRTGKTMMADLHYLANELDGLGGGPDTVVAFTLWAHFTTFPLEVYIRRLRRVRQAVAQLLARSPLTTVVIKTANTGYKSVYGSDWLSLQLDHLLRAMFTGLRVAIVDAWAMTSCHYLPDNIHPGKVVVQNEVASFLSYVCP
;
A
#
# COMPACT_ATOMS: atom_id res chain seq x y z
N MET A 1 27.00 -46.22 42.05
CA MET A 1 27.39 -47.64 41.85
C MET A 1 26.82 -48.04 40.49
N ALA A 2 27.64 -48.54 39.56
CA ALA A 2 27.71 -49.96 39.17
C ALA A 2 26.33 -50.58 38.84
N PRO A 3 26.11 -51.16 37.63
CA PRO A 3 27.12 -51.75 36.73
C PRO A 3 27.12 -51.19 35.29
N LEU A 4 28.22 -50.55 34.87
CA LEU A 4 28.53 -50.31 33.44
C LEU A 4 30.05 -50.28 33.15
N ARG A 5 30.83 -51.10 33.88
CA ARG A 5 32.31 -51.11 33.84
C ARG A 5 32.95 -52.47 33.56
N LEU A 6 32.17 -53.50 33.20
CA LEU A 6 32.67 -54.88 33.03
C LEU A 6 32.67 -55.40 31.57
N LEU A 7 32.10 -54.66 30.61
CA LEU A 7 31.99 -55.13 29.21
C LEU A 7 33.08 -54.60 28.27
N LEU A 8 34.03 -53.80 28.78
CA LEU A 8 35.03 -53.06 27.99
C LEU A 8 36.48 -53.52 28.27
N LEU A 9 36.65 -54.69 28.88
CA LEU A 9 37.92 -55.18 29.43
C LEU A 9 38.39 -56.54 28.87
N GLN A 10 37.83 -56.99 27.74
CA GLN A 10 38.19 -58.27 27.09
C GLN A 10 38.46 -58.16 25.57
N LEU A 11 38.77 -56.97 25.05
CA LEU A 11 39.19 -56.77 23.64
C LEU A 11 40.60 -56.15 23.49
N LEU A 12 41.41 -56.23 24.55
CA LEU A 12 42.87 -56.06 24.51
C LEU A 12 43.47 -57.30 25.19
N PRO A 13 43.71 -58.41 24.46
CA PRO A 13 45.03 -58.55 23.81
C PRO A 13 45.06 -59.50 22.59
N LEU A 14 45.06 -58.99 21.34
CA LEU A 14 45.29 -59.84 20.15
C LEU A 14 45.86 -59.12 18.90
N LEU A 15 46.41 -57.91 19.06
CA LEU A 15 46.95 -57.08 17.96
C LEU A 15 48.41 -56.60 18.18
N CYS A 16 49.17 -57.29 19.02
CA CYS A 16 50.59 -57.00 19.28
C CYS A 16 51.47 -58.25 19.12
N ALA A 17 51.74 -58.62 17.86
CA ALA A 17 52.63 -59.75 17.52
C ALA A 17 53.40 -59.54 16.19
N ALA A 18 53.74 -58.29 15.85
CA ALA A 18 54.62 -57.94 14.73
C ALA A 18 55.35 -56.62 15.02
N ALA A 19 56.52 -56.43 14.39
CA ALA A 19 57.32 -55.19 14.41
C ALA A 19 57.79 -54.68 15.80
N ALA A 20 58.53 -55.50 16.53
CA ALA A 20 59.44 -55.00 17.56
C ALA A 20 60.76 -54.53 16.91
N ALA A 21 60.84 -53.26 16.50
CA ALA A 21 62.07 -52.59 16.06
C ALA A 21 61.91 -51.05 16.09
N GLY A 22 62.97 -50.32 16.40
CA GLY A 22 63.04 -48.87 16.12
C GLY A 22 62.51 -47.93 17.20
N GLY A 23 63.00 -48.05 18.45
CA GLY A 23 62.97 -46.93 19.37
C GLY A 23 64.06 -45.91 18.99
N GLU A 24 63.72 -44.89 18.21
CA GLU A 24 64.66 -43.83 17.82
C GLU A 24 63.96 -42.47 17.65
N THR A 25 64.51 -41.42 18.25
CA THR A 25 64.04 -40.04 18.07
C THR A 25 64.47 -39.49 16.72
N ARG A 26 63.52 -39.29 15.79
CA ARG A 26 63.76 -38.57 14.51
C ARG A 26 62.75 -37.45 14.33
N GLY A 27 63.20 -36.37 13.67
CA GLY A 27 62.56 -35.05 13.72
C GLY A 27 61.22 -34.90 12.99
N ALA A 28 60.56 -33.77 13.23
CA ALA A 28 59.28 -33.40 12.64
C ALA A 28 59.26 -33.51 11.11
N ALA A 29 58.11 -33.91 10.57
CA ALA A 29 57.99 -34.37 9.18
C ALA A 29 58.24 -33.25 8.15
N ARG A 30 59.30 -33.40 7.35
CA ARG A 30 59.60 -32.55 6.17
C ARG A 30 58.73 -32.88 4.94
N SER A 31 57.46 -33.21 5.14
CA SER A 31 56.56 -33.72 4.09
C SER A 31 55.71 -32.63 3.46
N CYS A 32 55.52 -32.68 2.13
CA CYS A 32 54.59 -31.81 1.40
C CYS A 32 53.33 -32.56 0.92
N ALA A 33 53.06 -33.77 1.42
CA ALA A 33 52.01 -34.66 0.88
C ALA A 33 50.61 -34.01 0.81
N GLU A 34 50.12 -33.43 1.91
CA GLU A 34 48.80 -32.80 1.98
C GLU A 34 48.69 -31.61 1.01
N SER A 35 49.71 -30.74 0.99
CA SER A 35 49.76 -29.59 0.08
C SER A 35 49.83 -30.01 -1.39
N ARG A 36 50.57 -31.08 -1.72
CA ARG A 36 50.60 -31.61 -3.09
C ARG A 36 49.22 -32.10 -3.53
N GLN A 37 48.47 -32.76 -2.64
CA GLN A 37 47.10 -33.18 -2.92
C GLN A 37 46.14 -31.99 -3.10
N ALA A 38 46.22 -30.99 -2.22
CA ALA A 38 45.41 -29.77 -2.29
C ALA A 38 45.71 -28.92 -3.55
N LEU A 39 46.98 -28.84 -3.97
CA LEU A 39 47.40 -28.16 -5.19
C LEU A 39 47.06 -28.96 -6.45
N ALA A 40 47.16 -30.29 -6.43
CA ALA A 40 46.69 -31.13 -7.54
C ALA A 40 45.19 -30.96 -7.81
N GLY A 41 44.37 -30.86 -6.74
CA GLY A 41 42.95 -30.51 -6.83
C GLY A 41 42.67 -29.12 -7.42
N ARG A 42 43.68 -28.24 -7.52
CA ARG A 42 43.64 -26.91 -8.14
C ARG A 42 44.30 -26.87 -9.53
N GLY A 43 44.59 -28.03 -10.13
CA GLY A 43 45.12 -28.14 -11.48
C GLY A 43 46.63 -27.90 -11.62
N PHE A 44 47.39 -28.11 -10.54
CA PHE A 44 48.86 -28.17 -10.59
C PHE A 44 49.32 -29.61 -10.86
N ALA A 45 50.35 -29.79 -11.68
CA ALA A 45 50.89 -31.11 -11.99
C ALA A 45 51.69 -31.65 -10.79
N LEU A 46 51.38 -32.85 -10.30
CA LEU A 46 52.11 -33.46 -9.17
C LEU A 46 53.63 -33.57 -9.41
N ALA A 47 54.07 -33.63 -10.67
CA ALA A 47 55.47 -33.68 -11.07
C ALA A 47 56.23 -32.35 -10.88
N SER A 48 55.55 -31.20 -10.92
CA SER A 48 56.19 -29.88 -10.70
C SER A 48 56.10 -29.38 -9.25
N LEU A 49 55.55 -30.19 -8.34
CA LEU A 49 55.40 -29.84 -6.92
C LEU A 49 56.41 -30.62 -6.04
N PRO A 50 57.23 -29.94 -5.21
CA PRO A 50 58.21 -30.57 -4.32
C PRO A 50 57.63 -31.71 -3.47
N PRO A 51 58.27 -32.88 -3.38
CA PRO A 51 57.80 -34.00 -2.56
C PRO A 51 58.00 -33.76 -1.05
N SER A 52 58.95 -32.88 -0.70
CA SER A 52 59.37 -32.55 0.66
C SER A 52 59.71 -31.06 0.75
N LEU A 53 59.80 -30.53 1.96
CA LEU A 53 60.09 -29.10 2.19
C LEU A 53 61.44 -28.67 1.57
N ILE A 54 61.41 -27.60 0.79
CA ILE A 54 62.59 -26.91 0.23
C ILE A 54 62.81 -25.57 0.94
N SER A 55 63.99 -24.93 0.77
CA SER A 55 64.17 -23.53 1.23
C SER A 55 63.20 -22.60 0.49
N GLY A 56 62.76 -21.52 1.14
CA GLY A 56 61.81 -20.54 0.60
C GLY A 56 62.41 -19.18 0.27
N GLU A 57 63.74 -19.06 0.16
CA GLU A 57 64.44 -17.82 -0.23
C GLU A 57 63.95 -17.24 -1.58
N HIS A 58 63.40 -18.09 -2.46
CA HIS A 58 62.84 -17.71 -3.77
C HIS A 58 61.41 -17.16 -3.71
N LEU A 59 60.77 -17.12 -2.53
CA LEU A 59 59.40 -16.64 -2.33
C LEU A 59 59.35 -15.11 -2.26
N ARG A 60 58.25 -14.52 -2.74
CA ARG A 60 58.03 -13.07 -2.85
C ARG A 60 56.80 -12.57 -2.08
N ILE A 61 55.93 -13.47 -1.60
CA ILE A 61 54.67 -13.13 -0.92
C ILE A 61 54.51 -13.95 0.37
N CYS A 62 54.81 -15.25 0.32
CA CYS A 62 54.81 -16.11 1.50
C CYS A 62 56.09 -15.91 2.34
N PRO A 63 56.03 -16.18 3.67
CA PRO A 63 57.22 -16.12 4.53
C PRO A 63 58.38 -16.96 3.99
N GLN A 64 59.59 -16.38 3.96
CA GLN A 64 60.82 -17.00 3.44
C GLN A 64 61.40 -18.03 4.43
N GLU A 65 60.64 -19.11 4.63
CA GLU A 65 60.98 -20.28 5.42
C GLU A 65 60.85 -21.56 4.57
N TYR A 66 61.04 -22.74 5.18
CA TYR A 66 60.73 -24.02 4.55
C TYR A 66 59.31 -24.05 3.94
N THR A 67 59.24 -24.47 2.67
CA THR A 67 58.06 -24.36 1.80
C THR A 67 57.83 -25.58 0.90
N CYS A 68 56.59 -25.73 0.43
CA CYS A 68 56.14 -26.69 -0.57
C CYS A 68 55.85 -26.05 -1.95
N CYS A 69 56.15 -24.75 -2.14
CA CYS A 69 55.90 -24.00 -3.37
C CYS A 69 57.20 -23.51 -4.01
N ALA A 70 57.35 -23.70 -5.32
CA ALA A 70 58.33 -22.98 -6.14
C ALA A 70 57.78 -21.59 -6.54
N SER A 71 58.62 -20.67 -7.03
CA SER A 71 58.17 -19.32 -7.43
C SER A 71 57.06 -19.34 -8.48
N GLU A 72 57.11 -20.24 -9.47
CA GLU A 72 56.04 -20.44 -10.47
C GLU A 72 54.71 -20.87 -9.80
N THR A 73 54.79 -21.67 -8.74
CA THR A 73 53.62 -22.09 -7.95
C THR A 73 53.05 -20.90 -7.18
N GLU A 74 53.91 -20.10 -6.53
CA GLU A 74 53.50 -18.89 -5.79
C GLU A 74 52.86 -17.85 -6.73
N GLU A 75 53.44 -17.62 -7.90
CA GLU A 75 52.93 -16.67 -8.90
C GLU A 75 51.57 -17.12 -9.47
N ARG A 76 51.42 -18.39 -9.83
CA ARG A 76 50.16 -18.93 -10.34
C ARG A 76 49.06 -18.97 -9.27
N LEU A 77 49.40 -19.23 -8.01
CA LEU A 77 48.46 -19.10 -6.88
C LEU A 77 48.08 -17.64 -6.61
N SER A 78 49.03 -16.71 -6.72
CA SER A 78 48.78 -15.27 -6.58
C SER A 78 47.76 -14.78 -7.61
N GLU A 79 47.88 -15.22 -8.87
CA GLU A 79 46.91 -14.87 -9.91
C GLU A 79 45.56 -15.59 -9.75
N GLN A 80 45.53 -16.84 -9.27
CA GLN A 80 44.29 -17.49 -8.86
C GLN A 80 43.60 -16.71 -7.72
N SER A 81 44.35 -16.25 -6.72
CA SER A 81 43.82 -15.52 -5.55
C SER A 81 43.11 -14.21 -5.93
N ARG A 82 43.50 -13.58 -7.05
CA ARG A 82 42.80 -12.40 -7.60
C ARG A 82 41.39 -12.76 -8.09
N GLY A 83 41.28 -13.88 -8.81
CA GLY A 83 39.99 -14.39 -9.32
C GLY A 83 39.05 -14.81 -8.20
N ASP A 84 39.56 -15.53 -7.20
CA ASP A 84 38.75 -15.99 -6.07
C ASP A 84 38.19 -14.81 -5.24
N LEU A 85 39.01 -13.77 -5.00
CA LEU A 85 38.57 -12.57 -4.28
C LEU A 85 37.46 -11.81 -5.02
N GLN A 86 37.59 -11.69 -6.35
CA GLN A 86 36.52 -11.11 -7.18
C GLN A 86 35.25 -11.99 -7.18
N GLY A 87 35.40 -13.32 -7.10
CA GLY A 87 34.30 -14.25 -6.92
C GLY A 87 33.55 -14.03 -5.61
N LEU A 88 34.27 -13.97 -4.47
CA LEU A 88 33.69 -13.74 -3.14
C LEU A 88 32.90 -12.42 -3.05
N VAL A 89 33.43 -11.32 -3.60
CA VAL A 89 32.71 -10.03 -3.67
C VAL A 89 31.49 -10.13 -4.59
N GLY A 90 31.59 -10.88 -5.69
CA GLY A 90 30.48 -11.17 -6.60
C GLY A 90 29.32 -11.93 -5.93
N GLU A 91 29.63 -12.93 -5.11
CA GLU A 91 28.63 -13.67 -4.33
C GLU A 91 27.97 -12.77 -3.27
N ALA A 92 28.76 -12.01 -2.51
CA ALA A 92 28.25 -11.06 -1.51
C ALA A 92 27.34 -9.97 -2.12
N ALA A 93 27.70 -9.44 -3.29
CA ALA A 93 26.88 -8.47 -4.03
C ALA A 93 25.64 -9.07 -4.73
N GLY A 94 25.52 -10.41 -4.78
CA GLY A 94 24.45 -11.11 -5.49
C GLY A 94 23.04 -10.71 -5.06
N PHE A 95 22.83 -10.40 -3.77
CA PHE A 95 21.55 -9.90 -3.27
C PHE A 95 21.18 -8.52 -3.83
N LEU A 96 22.13 -7.57 -3.86
CA LEU A 96 21.92 -6.23 -4.42
C LEU A 96 21.60 -6.33 -5.91
N LEU A 97 22.44 -7.04 -6.66
CA LEU A 97 22.32 -7.19 -8.11
C LEU A 97 21.00 -7.84 -8.54
N SER A 98 20.64 -8.96 -7.92
CA SER A 98 19.40 -9.68 -8.23
C SER A 98 18.16 -8.88 -7.82
N THR A 99 18.18 -8.19 -6.68
CA THR A 99 17.04 -7.43 -6.18
C THR A 99 16.81 -6.14 -6.95
N LEU A 100 17.85 -5.34 -7.19
CA LEU A 100 17.75 -4.11 -8.00
C LEU A 100 17.29 -4.43 -9.42
N GLY A 101 17.89 -5.45 -10.07
CA GLY A 101 17.47 -5.91 -11.40
C GLY A 101 16.06 -6.52 -11.43
N SER A 102 15.63 -7.20 -10.37
CA SER A 102 14.25 -7.72 -10.23
C SER A 102 13.23 -6.58 -10.12
N ARG A 103 13.49 -5.59 -9.25
CA ARG A 103 12.56 -4.49 -9.00
C ARG A 103 12.52 -3.49 -10.15
N GLN A 104 13.67 -3.15 -10.75
CA GLN A 104 13.75 -2.33 -11.96
C GLN A 104 12.83 -2.86 -13.07
N ARG A 105 12.90 -4.16 -13.39
CA ARG A 105 12.01 -4.79 -14.37
C ARG A 105 10.55 -4.75 -13.92
N ARG A 106 10.26 -5.19 -12.69
CA ARG A 106 8.88 -5.29 -12.18
C ARG A 106 8.14 -3.95 -12.17
N PHE A 107 8.80 -2.85 -11.82
CA PHE A 107 8.21 -1.51 -11.91
C PHE A 107 8.04 -1.05 -13.37
N HIS A 108 9.05 -1.29 -14.23
CA HIS A 108 8.96 -0.95 -15.66
C HIS A 108 7.80 -1.66 -16.36
N ASP A 109 7.68 -2.98 -16.18
CA ASP A 109 6.59 -3.78 -16.74
C ASP A 109 5.23 -3.33 -16.19
N PHE A 110 5.11 -3.09 -14.89
CA PHE A 110 3.88 -2.62 -14.24
C PHE A 110 3.40 -1.26 -14.76
N PHE A 111 4.30 -0.27 -14.89
CA PHE A 111 3.95 1.04 -15.45
C PHE A 111 3.55 0.94 -16.94
N ARG A 112 4.22 0.09 -17.72
CA ARG A 112 3.85 -0.18 -19.13
C ARG A 112 2.48 -0.85 -19.25
N GLU A 113 2.17 -1.82 -18.39
CA GLU A 113 0.88 -2.52 -18.36
C GLU A 113 -0.27 -1.60 -17.94
N LEU A 114 -0.07 -0.76 -16.92
CA LEU A 114 -1.04 0.27 -16.53
C LEU A 114 -1.33 1.23 -17.70
N LEU A 115 -0.29 1.71 -18.38
CA LEU A 115 -0.45 2.65 -19.50
C LEU A 115 -1.16 2.01 -20.70
N ALA A 116 -0.85 0.75 -21.02
CA ALA A 116 -1.57 -0.01 -22.04
C ALA A 116 -3.04 -0.28 -21.66
N GLY A 117 -3.31 -0.53 -20.37
CA GLY A 117 -4.67 -0.64 -19.83
C GLY A 117 -5.46 0.67 -19.94
N ALA A 118 -4.82 1.81 -19.69
CA ALA A 118 -5.41 3.14 -19.87
C ALA A 118 -5.72 3.45 -21.35
N GLU A 119 -4.82 3.10 -22.27
CA GLU A 119 -5.04 3.22 -23.72
C GLU A 119 -6.24 2.37 -24.19
N GLN A 120 -6.32 1.11 -23.76
CA GLN A 120 -7.45 0.22 -24.06
C GLN A 120 -8.76 0.71 -23.42
N SER A 121 -8.71 1.23 -22.19
CA SER A 121 -9.86 1.79 -21.49
C SER A 121 -10.42 3.03 -22.20
N LEU A 122 -9.55 3.97 -22.61
CA LEU A 122 -9.95 5.12 -23.43
C LEU A 122 -10.56 4.63 -24.76
N GLN A 123 -9.89 3.73 -25.47
CA GLN A 123 -10.38 3.23 -26.75
C GLN A 123 -11.75 2.54 -26.63
N ALA A 124 -11.98 1.71 -25.62
CA ALA A 124 -13.28 1.09 -25.36
C ALA A 124 -14.36 2.12 -25.00
N MET A 125 -14.04 3.04 -24.08
CA MET A 125 -14.91 4.13 -23.63
C MET A 125 -15.35 5.02 -24.81
N PHE A 126 -14.40 5.48 -25.63
CA PHE A 126 -14.65 6.45 -26.70
C PHE A 126 -15.30 5.78 -27.92
N THR A 127 -14.96 4.53 -28.22
CA THR A 127 -15.70 3.74 -29.23
C THR A 127 -17.16 3.55 -28.83
N ARG A 128 -17.45 3.31 -27.53
CA ARG A 128 -18.82 3.20 -27.01
C ARG A 128 -19.58 4.53 -26.95
N SER A 129 -18.88 5.65 -26.73
CA SER A 129 -19.49 6.96 -26.48
C SER A 129 -19.64 7.83 -27.74
N TYR A 130 -18.67 7.78 -28.65
CA TYR A 130 -18.62 8.61 -29.88
C TYR A 130 -18.63 7.78 -31.17
N GLY A 131 -18.48 6.45 -31.09
CA GLY A 131 -18.63 5.53 -32.22
C GLY A 131 -17.74 5.88 -33.41
N ARG A 132 -18.38 6.11 -34.57
CA ARG A 132 -17.70 6.40 -35.84
C ARG A 132 -16.88 7.69 -35.80
N LEU A 133 -17.28 8.69 -35.01
CA LEU A 133 -16.54 9.95 -34.87
C LEU A 133 -15.18 9.72 -34.20
N TYR A 134 -15.15 8.93 -33.11
CA TYR A 134 -13.88 8.52 -32.52
C TYR A 134 -13.06 7.65 -33.47
N ALA A 135 -13.68 6.68 -34.15
CA ALA A 135 -12.96 5.78 -35.07
C ALA A 135 -12.25 6.53 -36.23
N GLN A 136 -12.77 7.68 -36.68
CA GLN A 136 -12.14 8.54 -37.68
C GLN A 136 -10.94 9.33 -37.16
N HIS A 137 -10.84 9.54 -35.84
CA HIS A 137 -9.79 10.35 -35.20
C HIS A 137 -8.92 9.59 -34.18
N ALA A 138 -9.13 8.28 -34.01
CA ALA A 138 -8.46 7.43 -33.02
C ALA A 138 -6.92 7.53 -33.04
N ARG A 139 -6.33 7.79 -34.21
CA ARG A 139 -4.88 8.01 -34.38
C ARG A 139 -4.31 9.14 -33.52
N LEU A 140 -5.09 10.19 -33.23
CA LEU A 140 -4.67 11.30 -32.36
C LEU A 140 -4.46 10.83 -30.91
N PHE A 141 -5.43 10.10 -30.38
CA PHE A 141 -5.38 9.55 -29.02
C PHE A 141 -4.30 8.46 -28.89
N GLN A 142 -4.16 7.60 -29.90
CA GLN A 142 -3.07 6.62 -29.98
C GLN A 142 -1.70 7.30 -30.05
N GLY A 143 -1.57 8.42 -30.77
CA GLY A 143 -0.36 9.24 -30.82
C GLY A 143 0.07 9.74 -29.43
N LEU A 144 -0.87 10.27 -28.64
CA LEU A 144 -0.59 10.66 -27.25
C LEU A 144 -0.04 9.49 -26.43
N PHE A 145 -0.66 8.30 -26.49
CA PHE A 145 -0.15 7.12 -25.79
C PHE A 145 1.21 6.64 -26.34
N VAL A 146 1.56 6.90 -27.61
CA VAL A 146 2.91 6.63 -28.14
C VAL A 146 3.94 7.58 -27.51
N GLU A 147 3.68 8.89 -27.43
CA GLU A 147 4.63 9.82 -26.77
C GLU A 147 4.74 9.54 -25.26
N LEU A 148 3.64 9.22 -24.58
CA LEU A 148 3.67 8.80 -23.17
C LEU A 148 4.53 7.54 -22.95
N ARG A 149 4.49 6.57 -23.86
CA ARG A 149 5.37 5.38 -23.83
C ARG A 149 6.84 5.74 -24.11
N ARG A 150 7.10 6.61 -25.09
CA ARG A 150 8.46 7.10 -25.40
C ARG A 150 9.09 7.85 -24.23
N HIS A 151 8.33 8.69 -23.55
CA HIS A 151 8.81 9.42 -22.38
C HIS A 151 9.19 8.45 -21.24
N LEU A 152 8.37 7.44 -20.92
CA LEU A 152 8.74 6.39 -19.95
C LEU A 152 9.96 5.54 -20.35
N GLN A 153 10.32 5.53 -21.63
CA GLN A 153 11.53 4.90 -22.16
C GLN A 153 12.75 5.83 -22.19
N GLY A 154 12.60 7.11 -21.80
CA GLY A 154 13.66 8.11 -21.85
C GLY A 154 13.96 8.64 -23.26
N ALA A 155 13.08 8.40 -24.23
CA ALA A 155 13.36 8.63 -25.65
C ALA A 155 13.03 10.05 -26.17
N ARG A 156 12.56 10.97 -25.31
CA ARG A 156 12.23 12.35 -25.71
C ARG A 156 12.07 13.33 -24.52
N PRO A 157 12.58 14.57 -24.60
CA PRO A 157 12.06 15.70 -23.83
C PRO A 157 10.63 16.05 -24.28
N GLY A 158 9.99 17.03 -23.62
CA GLY A 158 8.74 17.63 -24.11
C GLY A 158 7.45 16.85 -23.79
N LEU A 159 7.30 16.28 -22.60
CA LEU A 159 6.00 15.71 -22.18
C LEU A 159 4.88 16.77 -22.11
N ASP A 160 5.21 17.97 -21.61
CA ASP A 160 4.28 19.10 -21.62
C ASP A 160 3.95 19.56 -23.05
N GLU A 161 4.92 19.54 -23.97
CA GLU A 161 4.71 19.84 -25.40
C GLU A 161 3.78 18.82 -26.06
N ALA A 162 4.04 17.52 -25.86
CA ALA A 162 3.22 16.44 -26.42
C ALA A 162 1.76 16.48 -25.91
N LEU A 163 1.55 16.97 -24.69
CA LEU A 163 0.21 17.23 -24.15
C LEU A 163 -0.43 18.45 -24.81
N SER A 164 0.27 19.59 -24.93
CA SER A 164 -0.28 20.80 -25.56
C SER A 164 -0.54 20.62 -27.07
N ASP A 165 0.34 19.93 -27.80
CA ASP A 165 0.15 19.52 -29.20
C ASP A 165 -1.08 18.62 -29.38
N PHE A 166 -1.28 17.65 -28.48
CA PHE A 166 -2.49 16.82 -28.47
C PHE A 166 -3.77 17.68 -28.32
N TRP A 167 -3.78 18.67 -27.42
CA TRP A 167 -4.94 19.55 -27.22
C TRP A 167 -5.18 20.48 -28.43
N ALA A 168 -4.13 21.07 -29.02
CA ALA A 168 -4.24 21.89 -30.22
C ALA A 168 -4.87 21.09 -31.38
N ARG A 169 -4.30 19.91 -31.69
CA ARG A 169 -4.84 18.99 -32.71
C ARG A 169 -6.24 18.49 -32.40
N LEU A 170 -6.61 18.33 -31.12
CA LEU A 170 -7.98 17.96 -30.76
C LEU A 170 -8.97 19.08 -31.09
N LEU A 171 -8.59 20.35 -30.89
CA LEU A 171 -9.43 21.51 -31.22
C LEU A 171 -9.62 21.67 -32.73
N GLU A 172 -8.55 21.53 -33.52
CA GLU A 172 -8.59 21.50 -34.99
C GLU A 172 -9.62 20.49 -35.53
N ARG A 173 -9.70 19.30 -34.92
CA ARG A 173 -10.61 18.23 -35.36
C ARG A 173 -12.02 18.40 -34.82
N MET A 174 -12.19 19.02 -33.65
CA MET A 174 -13.51 19.27 -33.07
C MET A 174 -14.23 20.49 -33.68
N LEU A 175 -13.53 21.57 -34.04
CA LEU A 175 -14.18 22.79 -34.53
C LEU A 175 -15.06 22.56 -35.79
N PRO A 176 -14.62 21.81 -36.83
CA PRO A 176 -15.48 21.50 -37.99
C PRO A 176 -16.66 20.58 -37.65
N LEU A 177 -16.52 19.70 -36.66
CA LEU A 177 -17.60 18.83 -36.19
C LEU A 177 -18.68 19.60 -35.41
N LEU A 178 -18.30 20.67 -34.72
CA LEU A 178 -19.21 21.58 -34.03
C LEU A 178 -19.87 22.60 -34.98
N ASN A 179 -19.23 22.89 -36.13
CA ASN A 179 -19.64 23.95 -37.06
C ASN A 179 -19.77 23.48 -38.53
N PRO A 180 -20.53 22.41 -38.84
CA PRO A 180 -20.60 21.84 -40.19
C PRO A 180 -21.21 22.76 -41.26
N GLN A 181 -21.82 23.89 -40.86
CA GLN A 181 -22.32 24.95 -41.75
C GLN A 181 -21.21 25.85 -42.33
N TYR A 182 -19.98 25.76 -41.84
CA TYR A 182 -18.82 26.53 -42.30
C TYR A 182 -17.74 25.64 -42.92
N SER A 183 -16.94 26.22 -43.81
CA SER A 183 -15.77 25.60 -44.42
C SER A 183 -14.49 26.15 -43.80
N PHE A 184 -13.66 25.26 -43.26
CA PHE A 184 -12.42 25.59 -42.57
C PHE A 184 -11.22 25.12 -43.42
N PRO A 185 -10.49 26.03 -44.09
CA PRO A 185 -9.25 25.68 -44.81
C PRO A 185 -8.10 25.42 -43.82
N GLU A 186 -7.04 24.76 -44.29
CA GLU A 186 -5.95 24.24 -43.45
C GLU A 186 -5.27 25.34 -42.60
N GLY A 187 -4.82 26.44 -43.21
CA GLY A 187 -4.24 27.59 -42.49
C GLY A 187 -5.21 28.33 -41.55
N TYR A 188 -6.52 28.07 -41.62
CA TYR A 188 -7.46 28.54 -40.59
C TYR A 188 -7.41 27.62 -39.36
N LEU A 189 -7.32 26.30 -39.57
CA LEU A 189 -7.19 25.34 -38.47
C LEU A 189 -5.83 25.47 -37.77
N GLU A 190 -4.77 25.83 -38.48
CA GLU A 190 -3.47 26.20 -37.91
C GLU A 190 -3.59 27.36 -36.92
N CYS A 191 -4.31 28.44 -37.28
CA CYS A 191 -4.63 29.53 -36.34
C CYS A 191 -5.44 29.04 -35.13
N VAL A 192 -6.41 28.14 -35.33
CA VAL A 192 -7.21 27.54 -34.24
C VAL A 192 -6.32 26.74 -33.27
N GLY A 193 -5.34 25.99 -33.78
CA GLY A 193 -4.36 25.26 -32.98
C GLY A 193 -3.53 26.20 -32.11
N HIS A 194 -2.96 27.26 -32.70
CA HIS A 194 -2.18 28.27 -31.97
C HIS A 194 -2.98 29.00 -30.87
N GLN A 195 -4.29 29.17 -31.04
CA GLN A 195 -5.15 29.84 -30.06
C GLN A 195 -5.69 28.90 -28.96
N ALA A 196 -5.42 27.59 -29.02
CA ALA A 196 -6.08 26.59 -28.17
C ALA A 196 -5.91 26.81 -26.65
N GLU A 197 -4.69 27.13 -26.19
CA GLU A 197 -4.44 27.40 -24.75
C GLU A 197 -5.06 28.74 -24.31
N GLY A 198 -4.84 29.81 -25.08
CA GLY A 198 -5.35 31.16 -24.75
C GLY A 198 -6.88 31.24 -24.68
N LEU A 199 -7.57 30.51 -25.56
CA LEU A 199 -9.03 30.41 -25.57
C LEU A 199 -9.62 29.59 -24.40
N ARG A 200 -8.80 28.74 -23.75
CA ARG A 200 -9.22 27.69 -22.80
C ARG A 200 -10.38 26.84 -23.34
N ALA A 201 -10.29 26.41 -24.59
CA ALA A 201 -11.38 25.72 -25.30
C ALA A 201 -11.90 24.46 -24.56
N PHE A 202 -11.03 23.79 -23.80
CA PHE A 202 -11.30 22.59 -23.02
C PHE A 202 -11.43 22.84 -21.50
N GLY A 203 -11.59 24.09 -21.08
CA GLY A 203 -11.63 24.48 -19.68
C GLY A 203 -10.29 24.25 -18.97
N ASP A 204 -10.36 23.82 -17.71
CA ASP A 204 -9.17 23.57 -16.87
C ASP A 204 -8.57 22.15 -17.05
N SER A 205 -9.25 21.25 -17.77
CA SER A 205 -8.85 19.84 -17.92
C SER A 205 -7.45 19.63 -18.53
N PRO A 206 -7.00 20.40 -19.55
CA PRO A 206 -5.61 20.33 -20.03
C PRO A 206 -4.59 20.61 -18.93
N ARG A 207 -4.80 21.65 -18.13
CA ARG A 207 -3.91 22.08 -17.04
C ARG A 207 -3.87 21.06 -15.91
N GLN A 208 -5.04 20.52 -15.54
CA GLN A 208 -5.14 19.48 -14.51
C GLN A 208 -4.42 18.20 -14.95
N LEU A 209 -4.66 17.74 -16.19
CA LEU A 209 -4.02 16.54 -16.73
C LEU A 209 -2.50 16.71 -16.82
N ARG A 210 -2.00 17.87 -17.29
CA ARG A 210 -0.56 18.17 -17.39
C ARG A 210 0.14 18.07 -16.03
N VAL A 211 -0.38 18.74 -15.00
CA VAL A 211 0.22 18.70 -13.66
C VAL A 211 0.23 17.29 -13.04
N GLN A 212 -0.79 16.47 -13.31
CA GLN A 212 -0.87 15.10 -12.79
C GLN A 212 0.01 14.11 -13.57
N VAL A 213 -0.06 14.12 -14.90
CA VAL A 213 0.69 13.22 -15.78
C VAL A 213 2.18 13.52 -15.71
N THR A 214 2.60 14.77 -15.90
CA THR A 214 4.02 15.12 -16.00
C THR A 214 4.79 14.74 -14.73
N ARG A 215 4.24 15.04 -13.55
CA ARG A 215 4.88 14.68 -12.26
C ARG A 215 4.94 13.17 -12.02
N ALA A 216 3.86 12.45 -12.30
CA ALA A 216 3.83 10.99 -12.12
C ALA A 216 4.75 10.25 -13.10
N PHE A 217 4.87 10.74 -14.34
CA PHE A 217 5.69 10.11 -15.38
C PHE A 217 7.19 10.38 -15.16
N ILE A 218 7.57 11.60 -14.79
CA ILE A 218 8.95 11.92 -14.37
C ILE A 218 9.35 11.03 -13.19
N ALA A 219 8.51 10.96 -12.15
CA ALA A 219 8.78 10.13 -10.97
C ALA A 219 8.91 8.63 -11.31
N ALA A 220 8.02 8.09 -12.15
CA ALA A 220 8.05 6.70 -12.58
C ALA A 220 9.32 6.37 -13.40
N ARG A 221 9.70 7.26 -14.32
CA ARG A 221 10.90 7.12 -15.16
C ARG A 221 12.17 7.20 -14.31
N ALA A 222 12.34 8.26 -13.52
CA ALA A 222 13.50 8.49 -12.68
C ALA A 222 13.69 7.38 -11.64
N PHE A 223 12.62 6.81 -11.08
CA PHE A 223 12.70 5.67 -10.18
C PHE A 223 13.21 4.39 -10.86
N VAL A 224 12.70 4.06 -12.05
CA VAL A 224 13.15 2.89 -12.83
C VAL A 224 14.58 3.07 -13.34
N GLN A 225 14.94 4.26 -13.83
CA GLN A 225 16.32 4.62 -14.19
C GLN A 225 17.25 4.55 -12.98
N GLY A 226 16.83 5.06 -11.82
CA GLY A 226 17.57 4.99 -10.56
C GLY A 226 17.91 3.56 -10.17
N LEU A 227 16.91 2.66 -10.12
CA LEU A 227 17.14 1.24 -9.85
C LEU A 227 18.07 0.57 -10.88
N ALA A 228 18.07 1.02 -12.14
CA ALA A 228 19.03 0.58 -13.14
C ALA A 228 20.45 1.10 -12.87
N THR A 229 20.64 2.40 -12.63
CA THR A 229 21.94 2.99 -12.30
C THR A 229 22.53 2.39 -11.02
N GLY A 230 21.72 2.16 -9.99
CA GLY A 230 22.16 1.50 -8.75
C GLY A 230 22.65 0.07 -8.99
N ARG A 231 21.95 -0.70 -9.83
CA ARG A 231 22.40 -2.03 -10.28
C ARG A 231 23.73 -1.91 -11.03
N ASP A 232 23.82 -1.00 -12.00
CA ASP A 232 24.96 -0.92 -12.92
C ASP A 232 26.23 -0.39 -12.25
N VAL A 233 26.10 0.52 -11.29
CA VAL A 233 27.20 0.92 -10.39
C VAL A 233 27.71 -0.28 -9.58
N VAL A 234 26.83 -1.09 -8.98
CA VAL A 234 27.25 -2.31 -8.26
C VAL A 234 27.91 -3.31 -9.23
N VAL A 235 27.39 -3.50 -10.44
CA VAL A 235 28.02 -4.38 -11.46
C VAL A 235 29.43 -3.92 -11.82
N GLN A 236 29.69 -2.61 -11.87
CA GLN A 236 31.00 -2.06 -12.23
C GLN A 236 31.97 -2.08 -11.03
N ALA A 237 31.53 -1.61 -9.86
CA ALA A 237 32.36 -1.58 -8.64
C ALA A 237 32.83 -2.98 -8.20
N VAL A 238 31.96 -3.99 -8.32
CA VAL A 238 32.30 -5.41 -8.03
C VAL A 238 33.30 -6.01 -9.05
N LYS A 239 33.42 -5.42 -10.25
CA LYS A 239 34.36 -5.84 -11.29
C LYS A 239 35.71 -5.13 -11.24
N LEU A 240 35.91 -4.18 -10.32
CA LEU A 240 37.22 -3.56 -10.13
C LEU A 240 38.26 -4.62 -9.77
N SER A 241 39.45 -4.49 -10.36
CA SER A 241 40.56 -5.42 -10.09
C SER A 241 41.20 -5.08 -8.76
N PRO A 242 41.43 -6.06 -7.86
CA PRO A 242 42.25 -5.89 -6.67
C PRO A 242 43.61 -5.24 -6.99
N SER A 243 44.06 -4.32 -6.14
CA SER A 243 45.39 -3.72 -6.27
C SER A 243 46.50 -4.76 -6.16
N GLY A 244 47.71 -4.43 -6.61
CA GLY A 244 48.89 -5.30 -6.44
C GLY A 244 49.07 -5.71 -4.97
N GLU A 245 48.91 -4.77 -4.05
CA GLU A 245 48.99 -4.99 -2.61
C GLU A 245 47.88 -5.85 -2.06
N CYS A 246 46.63 -5.60 -2.45
CA CYS A 246 45.51 -6.45 -2.07
C CYS A 246 45.68 -7.89 -2.59
N ARG A 247 46.22 -8.09 -3.81
CA ARG A 247 46.55 -9.42 -4.34
C ARG A 247 47.65 -10.10 -3.52
N ARG A 248 48.73 -9.38 -3.15
CA ARG A 248 49.78 -9.90 -2.26
C ARG A 248 49.22 -10.29 -0.89
N ALA A 249 48.42 -9.42 -0.27
CA ALA A 249 47.81 -9.65 1.03
C ALA A 249 46.80 -10.82 1.02
N HIS A 250 45.94 -10.91 0.00
CA HIS A 250 44.99 -12.02 -0.13
C HIS A 250 45.67 -13.36 -0.45
N MET A 251 46.77 -13.36 -1.22
CA MET A 251 47.64 -14.53 -1.40
C MET A 251 48.26 -14.96 -0.05
N ARG A 252 48.75 -14.02 0.77
CA ARG A 252 49.29 -14.29 2.11
C ARG A 252 48.22 -14.76 3.11
N LEU A 253 46.99 -14.27 2.98
CA LEU A 253 45.82 -14.71 3.74
C LEU A 253 45.45 -16.15 3.39
N SER A 254 45.09 -16.39 2.12
CA SER A 254 44.31 -17.56 1.70
C SER A 254 45.15 -18.72 1.14
N TYR A 255 46.41 -18.49 0.76
CA TYR A 255 47.20 -19.46 -0.02
C TYR A 255 48.55 -19.85 0.58
N CYS A 256 49.21 -18.96 1.33
CA CYS A 256 50.44 -19.34 2.03
C CYS A 256 50.31 -20.50 3.05
N PRO A 257 49.15 -20.82 3.66
CA PRO A 257 48.98 -22.06 4.42
C PRO A 257 49.25 -23.34 3.61
N LEU A 258 48.90 -23.35 2.31
CA LEU A 258 49.23 -24.47 1.41
C LEU A 258 50.74 -24.55 1.16
N CYS A 259 51.39 -23.41 0.90
CA CYS A 259 52.84 -23.38 0.72
C CYS A 259 53.61 -23.75 2.01
N ARG A 260 53.04 -23.52 3.19
CA ARG A 260 53.63 -23.88 4.50
C ARG A 260 53.35 -25.31 4.97
N GLY A 261 52.75 -26.16 4.12
CA GLY A 261 52.46 -27.56 4.46
C GLY A 261 51.21 -27.79 5.31
N THR A 262 50.35 -26.78 5.45
CA THR A 262 49.17 -26.80 6.36
C THR A 262 47.88 -26.38 5.62
N PRO A 263 47.45 -27.10 4.57
CA PRO A 263 46.38 -26.66 3.66
C PRO A 263 44.99 -26.57 4.30
N ALA A 264 44.77 -27.16 5.48
CA ALA A 264 43.52 -27.12 6.23
C ALA A 264 43.42 -25.96 7.25
N LEU A 265 44.48 -25.16 7.43
CA LEU A 265 44.53 -24.10 8.44
C LEU A 265 43.88 -22.81 7.92
N LYS A 266 42.69 -22.49 8.43
CA LYS A 266 41.94 -21.26 8.07
C LYS A 266 42.57 -19.99 8.66
N PRO A 267 42.49 -18.82 7.99
CA PRO A 267 42.92 -17.53 8.53
C PRO A 267 42.23 -17.12 9.84
N CYS A 268 42.92 -16.35 10.67
CA CYS A 268 42.31 -15.70 11.84
C CYS A 268 41.31 -14.62 11.41
N ASN A 269 40.22 -14.44 12.16
CA ASN A 269 39.17 -13.46 11.84
C ASN A 269 39.74 -12.02 11.76
N GLY A 270 40.49 -11.57 12.76
CA GLY A 270 41.15 -10.25 12.75
C GLY A 270 42.14 -10.05 11.61
N PHE A 271 42.89 -11.09 11.24
CA PHE A 271 43.81 -11.07 10.09
C PHE A 271 43.04 -10.88 8.77
N CYS A 272 41.96 -11.65 8.59
CA CYS A 272 41.05 -11.48 7.45
C CYS A 272 40.47 -10.07 7.41
N LEU A 273 40.00 -9.52 8.54
CA LEU A 273 39.43 -8.17 8.60
C LEU A 273 40.45 -7.10 8.18
N ASN A 274 41.69 -7.14 8.66
CA ASN A 274 42.72 -6.17 8.25
C ASN A 274 43.05 -6.27 6.76
N VAL A 275 43.19 -7.48 6.21
CA VAL A 275 43.40 -7.69 4.76
C VAL A 275 42.20 -7.15 3.96
N MET A 276 40.97 -7.49 4.33
CA MET A 276 39.77 -7.07 3.58
C MET A 276 39.49 -5.56 3.72
N LYS A 277 39.74 -4.94 4.88
CA LYS A 277 39.61 -3.48 5.06
C LYS A 277 40.65 -2.69 4.26
N GLY A 278 41.88 -3.20 4.16
CA GLY A 278 42.91 -2.65 3.27
C GLY A 278 42.53 -2.81 1.79
N CYS A 279 42.08 -4.00 1.40
CA CYS A 279 41.63 -4.31 0.03
C CYS A 279 40.47 -3.42 -0.46
N PHE A 280 39.47 -3.16 0.40
CA PHE A 280 38.25 -2.42 0.03
C PHE A 280 38.22 -0.98 0.53
N ALA A 281 39.37 -0.45 0.97
CA ALA A 281 39.55 0.89 1.54
C ALA A 281 38.91 2.01 0.70
N SER A 282 39.12 1.97 -0.62
CA SER A 282 38.55 2.91 -1.59
C SER A 282 37.05 2.71 -1.79
N ALA A 283 36.56 1.46 -1.82
CA ALA A 283 35.15 1.16 -2.06
C ALA A 283 34.23 1.72 -0.96
N VAL A 284 34.75 1.94 0.26
CA VAL A 284 34.04 2.64 1.34
C VAL A 284 33.75 4.12 0.99
N GLU A 285 34.48 4.77 0.07
CA GLU A 285 34.10 6.11 -0.46
C GLU A 285 32.72 6.11 -1.15
N LEU A 286 32.19 4.94 -1.55
CA LEU A 286 30.85 4.82 -2.14
C LEU A 286 29.73 4.92 -1.09
N ASP A 287 29.96 4.49 0.15
CA ASP A 287 28.90 4.34 1.17
C ASP A 287 28.12 5.64 1.43
N PRO A 288 28.75 6.83 1.58
CA PRO A 288 28.01 8.08 1.84
C PRO A 288 27.09 8.53 0.69
N GLU A 289 27.48 8.32 -0.57
CA GLU A 289 26.61 8.63 -1.71
C GLU A 289 25.63 7.50 -2.03
N TRP A 290 25.97 6.25 -1.69
CA TRP A 290 25.08 5.10 -1.76
C TRP A 290 23.91 5.23 -0.78
N GLU A 291 24.16 5.64 0.46
CA GLU A 291 23.13 5.93 1.45
C GLU A 291 22.19 7.06 0.98
N ARG A 292 22.76 8.18 0.48
CA ARG A 292 21.98 9.30 -0.10
C ARG A 292 21.13 8.87 -1.30
N PHE A 293 21.70 8.01 -2.16
CA PHE A 293 21.01 7.44 -3.31
C PHE A 293 19.85 6.51 -2.90
N LEU A 294 20.06 5.66 -1.88
CA LEU A 294 19.01 4.80 -1.31
C LEU A 294 17.91 5.63 -0.63
N ASP A 295 18.26 6.71 0.08
CA ASP A 295 17.30 7.63 0.69
C ASP A 295 16.52 8.43 -0.37
N ALA A 296 17.15 8.83 -1.48
CA ALA A 296 16.46 9.47 -2.61
C ALA A 296 15.52 8.51 -3.36
N LEU A 297 15.93 7.25 -3.58
CA LEU A 297 15.04 6.20 -4.10
C LEU A 297 13.85 5.96 -3.15
N THR A 298 14.09 5.93 -1.84
CA THR A 298 13.06 5.71 -0.82
C THR A 298 12.04 6.85 -0.81
N GLN A 299 12.49 8.10 -0.85
CA GLN A 299 11.62 9.28 -0.97
C GLN A 299 10.80 9.28 -2.28
N LEU A 300 11.42 8.94 -3.42
CA LEU A 300 10.69 8.91 -4.70
C LEU A 300 9.65 7.79 -4.73
N ALA A 301 9.94 6.64 -4.11
CA ALA A 301 8.96 5.56 -3.91
C ALA A 301 7.77 6.02 -3.04
N GLU A 302 8.00 6.81 -1.99
CA GLU A 302 6.92 7.43 -1.20
C GLU A 302 6.09 8.43 -2.00
N ARG A 303 6.72 9.25 -2.86
CA ARG A 303 6.00 10.15 -3.77
C ARG A 303 5.12 9.36 -4.76
N LEU A 304 5.62 8.24 -5.29
CA LEU A 304 4.87 7.31 -6.16
C LEU A 304 3.73 6.58 -5.44
N GLY A 305 3.85 6.33 -4.13
CA GLY A 305 2.77 5.83 -3.28
C GLY A 305 1.77 6.91 -2.81
N GLY A 306 1.96 8.18 -3.22
CA GLY A 306 1.18 9.31 -2.72
C GLY A 306 0.90 10.37 -3.79
N PRO A 307 1.48 11.59 -3.69
CA PRO A 307 1.10 12.73 -4.54
C PRO A 307 1.38 12.53 -6.04
N PHE A 308 2.31 11.65 -6.41
CA PHE A 308 2.70 11.38 -7.81
C PHE A 308 2.28 9.96 -8.23
N ASN A 309 1.17 9.44 -7.69
CA ASN A 309 0.71 8.08 -7.95
C ASN A 309 0.40 7.83 -9.44
N PHE A 310 1.21 6.98 -10.06
CA PHE A 310 1.15 6.66 -11.49
C PHE A 310 -0.12 5.89 -11.89
N GLU A 311 -0.66 5.04 -11.00
CA GLU A 311 -1.88 4.26 -11.24
C GLU A 311 -3.10 5.21 -11.36
N LEU A 312 -3.19 6.20 -10.48
CA LEU A 312 -4.21 7.26 -10.56
C LEU A 312 -4.00 8.17 -11.77
N ALA A 313 -2.76 8.57 -12.06
CA ALA A 313 -2.45 9.43 -13.21
C ALA A 313 -2.81 8.76 -14.54
N ALA A 314 -2.44 7.49 -14.73
CA ALA A 314 -2.73 6.74 -15.95
C ALA A 314 -4.24 6.52 -16.17
N ASP A 315 -4.97 6.08 -15.14
CA ASP A 315 -6.44 5.90 -15.26
C ASP A 315 -7.18 7.22 -15.46
N SER A 316 -6.65 8.37 -14.99
CA SER A 316 -7.30 9.68 -15.19
C SER A 316 -7.27 10.18 -16.64
N ILE A 317 -6.35 9.71 -17.50
CA ILE A 317 -6.13 10.26 -18.86
C ILE A 317 -7.43 10.23 -19.67
N GLY A 318 -8.08 9.06 -19.78
CA GLY A 318 -9.32 8.92 -20.55
C GLY A 318 -10.48 9.73 -19.98
N VAL A 319 -10.52 9.90 -18.65
CA VAL A 319 -11.56 10.68 -17.95
C VAL A 319 -11.39 12.18 -18.23
N LYS A 320 -10.19 12.74 -18.04
CA LYS A 320 -9.88 14.15 -18.28
C LYS A 320 -10.08 14.55 -19.75
N ILE A 321 -9.76 13.66 -20.68
CA ILE A 321 -10.02 13.88 -22.12
C ILE A 321 -11.53 13.85 -22.40
N SER A 322 -12.32 13.00 -21.75
CA SER A 322 -13.79 13.02 -21.89
C SER A 322 -14.42 14.28 -21.28
N GLU A 323 -13.96 14.72 -20.10
CA GLU A 323 -14.39 15.97 -19.45
C GLU A 323 -14.09 17.19 -20.34
N ALA A 324 -12.89 17.27 -20.91
CA ALA A 324 -12.49 18.31 -21.85
C ALA A 324 -13.41 18.38 -23.08
N ILE A 325 -13.68 17.23 -23.71
CA ILE A 325 -14.57 17.13 -24.88
C ILE A 325 -16.00 17.57 -24.52
N MET A 326 -16.52 17.18 -23.36
CA MET A 326 -17.82 17.63 -22.87
C MET A 326 -17.86 19.15 -22.63
N PHE A 327 -16.85 19.71 -21.97
CA PHE A 327 -16.78 21.16 -21.72
C PHE A 327 -16.82 21.96 -23.04
N LEU A 328 -16.05 21.54 -24.05
CA LEU A 328 -16.03 22.18 -25.36
C LEU A 328 -17.37 22.01 -26.10
N GLN A 329 -18.06 20.88 -25.95
CA GLN A 329 -19.40 20.70 -26.51
C GLN A 329 -20.43 21.65 -25.86
N GLU A 330 -20.42 21.76 -24.54
CA GLU A 330 -21.34 22.62 -23.77
C GLU A 330 -21.12 24.12 -24.05
N HIS A 331 -19.86 24.55 -24.18
CA HIS A 331 -19.48 25.95 -24.44
C HIS A 331 -19.25 26.26 -25.92
N SER A 332 -19.56 25.32 -26.81
CA SER A 332 -19.22 25.33 -28.24
C SER A 332 -19.54 26.64 -28.98
N VAL A 333 -20.70 27.25 -28.71
CA VAL A 333 -21.10 28.54 -29.31
C VAL A 333 -20.17 29.68 -28.88
N GLN A 334 -19.82 29.75 -27.59
CA GLN A 334 -18.96 30.79 -27.03
C GLN A 334 -17.50 30.63 -27.49
N ILE A 335 -17.00 29.39 -27.53
CA ILE A 335 -15.65 29.11 -28.03
C ILE A 335 -15.57 29.39 -29.53
N SER A 336 -16.57 28.99 -30.33
CA SER A 336 -16.60 29.28 -31.77
C SER A 336 -16.65 30.79 -32.04
N ALA A 337 -17.44 31.56 -31.28
CA ALA A 337 -17.46 33.01 -31.40
C ALA A 337 -16.10 33.66 -31.12
N LYS A 338 -15.38 33.22 -30.07
CA LYS A 338 -14.01 33.68 -29.79
C LYS A 338 -13.03 33.26 -30.89
N VAL A 339 -13.12 32.04 -31.40
CA VAL A 339 -12.31 31.58 -32.55
C VAL A 339 -12.53 32.47 -33.78
N PHE A 340 -13.78 32.81 -34.08
CA PHE A 340 -14.10 33.67 -35.23
C PHE A 340 -13.63 35.12 -35.02
N GLN A 341 -13.49 35.57 -33.76
CA GLN A 341 -12.88 36.84 -33.41
C GLN A 341 -11.35 36.81 -33.53
N SER A 342 -10.69 35.71 -33.15
CA SER A 342 -9.22 35.55 -33.18
C SER A 342 -8.66 35.23 -34.57
N CYS A 343 -9.33 34.34 -35.33
CA CYS A 343 -8.87 33.84 -36.63
C CYS A 343 -9.69 34.38 -37.82
N GLY A 344 -10.64 35.29 -37.56
CA GLY A 344 -11.57 35.84 -38.56
C GLY A 344 -12.77 34.93 -38.84
N SER A 345 -13.78 35.46 -39.55
CA SER A 345 -15.02 34.72 -39.84
C SER A 345 -14.82 33.66 -40.95
N PRO A 346 -15.15 32.38 -40.73
CA PRO A 346 -14.99 31.33 -41.73
C PRO A 346 -16.05 31.44 -42.85
N ARG A 347 -15.74 30.88 -44.03
CA ARG A 347 -16.64 30.93 -45.20
C ARG A 347 -17.81 29.94 -45.03
N PRO A 348 -19.05 30.29 -45.41
CA PRO A 348 -20.16 29.32 -45.43
C PRO A 348 -19.86 28.10 -46.31
N ALA A 349 -20.30 26.91 -45.88
CA ALA A 349 -20.14 25.68 -46.65
C ALA A 349 -21.09 25.66 -47.87
N PRO A 350 -20.63 25.24 -49.06
CA PRO A 350 -21.47 25.22 -50.26
C PRO A 350 -22.57 24.15 -50.15
N ALA A 351 -23.83 24.58 -50.27
CA ALA A 351 -25.00 23.73 -50.09
C ALA A 351 -25.11 22.63 -51.16
N ARG A 352 -24.73 21.39 -50.81
CA ARG A 352 -24.92 20.21 -51.68
C ARG A 352 -26.21 19.46 -51.34
N SER A 353 -27.13 19.43 -52.31
CA SER A 353 -28.34 18.61 -52.24
C SER A 353 -28.01 17.11 -52.39
N ARG A 354 -28.23 16.31 -51.34
CA ARG A 354 -28.50 14.88 -51.46
C ARG A 354 -29.22 14.33 -50.22
N ARG A 355 -30.28 13.55 -50.43
CA ARG A 355 -31.02 12.86 -49.36
C ARG A 355 -30.23 11.64 -48.88
N SER A 356 -30.01 11.54 -47.57
CA SER A 356 -29.70 10.32 -46.81
C SER A 356 -30.33 10.47 -45.40
N PRO A 357 -30.58 9.39 -44.64
CA PRO A 357 -31.58 9.43 -43.55
C PRO A 357 -31.18 10.29 -42.35
N ARG A 358 -32.18 11.00 -41.80
CA ARG A 358 -32.08 11.92 -40.66
C ARG A 358 -32.06 11.17 -39.31
N GLU A 359 -31.09 10.28 -39.13
CA GLU A 359 -30.89 9.49 -37.92
C GLU A 359 -29.55 9.84 -37.22
N GLU A 360 -29.37 9.31 -36.00
CA GLU A 360 -28.18 9.39 -35.13
C GLU A 360 -27.73 10.77 -34.63
N ALA A 361 -27.86 11.88 -35.38
CA ALA A 361 -27.48 13.24 -34.97
C ALA A 361 -28.27 13.84 -33.78
N LYS A 362 -29.09 13.02 -33.10
CA LYS A 362 -29.87 13.38 -31.90
C LYS A 362 -29.74 12.40 -30.73
N ARG A 363 -28.83 11.42 -30.81
CA ARG A 363 -28.45 10.60 -29.64
C ARG A 363 -27.61 11.48 -28.69
N ARG A 364 -28.22 11.94 -27.60
CA ARG A 364 -27.50 12.63 -26.51
C ARG A 364 -26.35 11.73 -26.04
N PHE A 365 -25.12 12.24 -26.10
CA PHE A 365 -23.93 11.52 -25.66
C PHE A 365 -24.11 11.06 -24.20
N ARG A 366 -23.94 9.76 -23.95
CA ARG A 366 -24.21 9.15 -22.64
C ARG A 366 -22.92 9.20 -21.81
N THR A 367 -22.94 9.98 -20.73
CA THR A 367 -21.80 10.14 -19.81
C THR A 367 -21.30 8.78 -19.33
N TYR A 368 -20.00 8.53 -19.48
CA TYR A 368 -19.35 7.33 -18.95
C TYR A 368 -18.91 7.58 -17.50
N LEU A 369 -19.34 6.70 -16.59
CA LEU A 369 -18.78 6.61 -15.24
C LEU A 369 -17.61 5.63 -15.26
N PRO A 370 -16.41 6.00 -14.78
CA PRO A 370 -15.28 5.08 -14.69
C PRO A 370 -15.63 3.81 -13.91
N GLU A 371 -15.13 2.67 -14.39
CA GLU A 371 -15.08 1.45 -13.60
C GLU A 371 -13.97 1.56 -12.55
N GLU A 372 -14.35 1.84 -11.30
CA GLU A 372 -13.43 1.78 -10.16
C GLU A 372 -12.89 0.36 -10.02
N LYS A 373 -11.60 0.18 -10.33
CA LYS A 373 -10.82 -0.97 -9.88
C LYS A 373 -10.86 -1.00 -8.35
N PRO A 374 -10.96 -2.17 -7.70
CA PRO A 374 -11.19 -2.25 -6.27
C PRO A 374 -9.97 -1.81 -5.46
N THR A 375 -9.98 -0.56 -5.00
CA THR A 375 -9.09 -0.09 -3.93
C THR A 375 -9.38 -0.88 -2.65
N THR A 376 -8.35 -1.46 -2.06
CA THR A 376 -8.48 -2.26 -0.83
C THR A 376 -7.92 -1.49 0.36
N ALA A 377 -8.27 -1.89 1.58
CA ALA A 377 -7.64 -1.38 2.81
C ALA A 377 -6.13 -1.74 2.94
N ALA A 378 -5.54 -2.37 1.92
CA ALA A 378 -4.12 -2.67 1.77
C ALA A 378 -3.55 -2.02 0.49
N GLY A 379 -4.07 -0.84 0.13
CA GLY A 379 -3.66 -0.05 -1.03
C GLY A 379 -4.12 -0.59 -2.39
N THR A 380 -3.57 0.00 -3.44
CA THR A 380 -3.60 -0.46 -4.83
C THR A 380 -2.53 -1.54 -5.07
N ASN A 381 -2.26 -1.91 -6.33
CA ASN A 381 -1.11 -2.77 -6.65
C ASN A 381 0.22 -2.00 -6.58
N LEU A 382 0.24 -0.71 -6.91
CA LEU A 382 1.43 0.15 -6.77
C LEU A 382 1.89 0.26 -5.32
N ASP A 383 0.98 0.50 -4.37
CA ASP A 383 1.32 0.70 -2.95
C ASP A 383 2.05 -0.53 -2.35
N ARG A 384 1.68 -1.73 -2.78
CA ARG A 384 2.34 -2.99 -2.37
C ARG A 384 3.74 -3.13 -2.95
N LEU A 385 3.95 -2.71 -4.19
CA LEU A 385 5.27 -2.67 -4.82
C LEU A 385 6.17 -1.62 -4.14
N VAL A 386 5.61 -0.46 -3.79
CA VAL A 386 6.29 0.61 -3.02
C VAL A 386 6.71 0.12 -1.63
N SER A 387 5.83 -0.58 -0.91
CA SER A 387 6.18 -1.15 0.42
C SER A 387 7.31 -2.18 0.32
N ASP A 388 7.19 -3.16 -0.60
CA ASP A 388 8.20 -4.21 -0.78
C ASP A 388 9.56 -3.64 -1.23
N VAL A 389 9.61 -2.67 -2.15
CA VAL A 389 10.90 -2.10 -2.57
C VAL A 389 11.55 -1.28 -1.45
N LYS A 390 10.78 -0.54 -0.64
CA LYS A 390 11.33 0.17 0.53
C LYS A 390 11.94 -0.79 1.56
N GLU A 391 11.28 -1.92 1.84
CA GLU A 391 11.84 -2.98 2.68
C GLU A 391 13.15 -3.55 2.10
N LYS A 392 13.22 -3.75 0.78
CA LYS A 392 14.45 -4.25 0.14
C LYS A 392 15.58 -3.23 0.10
N LEU A 393 15.31 -1.94 -0.15
CA LEU A 393 16.32 -0.88 -0.12
C LEU A 393 16.92 -0.73 1.29
N ARG A 394 16.11 -0.87 2.35
CA ARG A 394 16.60 -0.87 3.74
C ARG A 394 17.64 -1.98 4.02
N LEU A 395 17.55 -3.12 3.33
CA LEU A 395 18.51 -4.23 3.46
C LEU A 395 19.80 -4.03 2.65
N MET A 396 19.91 -2.94 1.88
CA MET A 396 21.12 -2.60 1.10
C MET A 396 21.97 -1.50 1.75
N ARG A 397 21.54 -0.98 2.90
CA ARG A 397 22.23 0.08 3.64
C ARG A 397 23.54 -0.42 4.26
N ARG A 398 24.56 0.43 4.30
CA ARG A 398 25.93 0.16 4.81
C ARG A 398 26.65 -1.03 4.14
N PHE A 399 26.24 -1.44 2.94
CA PHE A 399 26.81 -2.62 2.27
C PHE A 399 28.34 -2.53 2.09
N TRP A 400 28.86 -1.36 1.69
CA TRP A 400 30.29 -1.19 1.41
C TRP A 400 31.14 -1.21 2.68
N VAL A 401 30.63 -0.64 3.77
CA VAL A 401 31.26 -0.71 5.10
C VAL A 401 31.19 -2.12 5.70
N MET A 402 30.10 -2.84 5.52
CA MET A 402 29.90 -4.19 6.09
C MET A 402 30.52 -5.31 5.26
N LEU A 403 31.02 -5.05 4.04
CA LEU A 403 31.57 -6.07 3.14
C LEU A 403 32.75 -6.86 3.76
N PRO A 404 33.79 -6.24 4.37
CA PRO A 404 34.88 -6.97 5.02
C PRO A 404 34.38 -7.93 6.12
N HIS A 405 33.46 -7.46 6.97
CA HIS A 405 32.86 -8.25 8.03
C HIS A 405 31.98 -9.38 7.49
N THR A 406 31.26 -9.16 6.39
CA THR A 406 30.43 -10.18 5.73
C THR A 406 31.29 -11.32 5.16
N LEU A 407 32.40 -10.98 4.49
CA LEU A 407 33.31 -11.96 3.92
C LEU A 407 34.05 -12.77 4.99
N CYS A 408 34.61 -12.10 6.00
CA CYS A 408 35.35 -12.76 7.09
C CYS A 408 34.47 -13.51 8.10
N SER A 409 33.13 -13.46 7.94
CA SER A 409 32.19 -14.28 8.73
C SER A 409 31.76 -15.56 8.01
N ASP A 410 32.14 -15.79 6.75
CA ASP A 410 31.96 -17.09 6.10
C ASP A 410 33.08 -18.04 6.56
N GLU A 411 32.69 -19.19 7.13
CA GLU A 411 33.61 -20.26 7.52
C GLU A 411 34.53 -20.74 6.39
N LYS A 412 34.19 -20.53 5.12
CA LYS A 412 35.06 -20.84 3.97
C LYS A 412 36.27 -19.89 3.86
N VAL A 413 36.15 -18.68 4.39
CA VAL A 413 37.11 -17.58 4.23
C VAL A 413 38.00 -17.41 5.46
N ALA A 414 37.43 -17.54 6.67
CA ALA A 414 38.16 -17.41 7.93
C ALA A 414 37.73 -18.45 8.97
N ALA A 415 38.51 -18.55 10.05
CA ALA A 415 38.10 -19.21 11.28
C ALA A 415 37.09 -18.35 12.06
N ASP A 416 36.20 -19.01 12.80
CA ASP A 416 35.36 -18.36 13.81
C ASP A 416 36.22 -17.64 14.86
N VAL A 417 35.70 -16.54 15.42
CA VAL A 417 36.26 -15.80 16.55
C VAL A 417 36.49 -16.73 17.76
N THR A 418 35.69 -17.80 17.92
CA THR A 418 35.91 -18.81 18.97
C THR A 418 37.19 -19.66 18.81
N ASN A 419 37.95 -19.50 17.72
CA ASN A 419 39.14 -20.30 17.41
C ASN A 419 40.41 -19.44 17.19
N GLU A 420 40.47 -18.25 17.80
CA GLU A 420 41.60 -17.31 17.70
C GLU A 420 42.96 -17.93 18.05
N ASP A 421 43.04 -18.85 19.00
CA ASP A 421 44.34 -19.43 19.43
C ASP A 421 44.92 -20.45 18.44
N SER A 422 44.18 -20.85 17.40
CA SER A 422 44.55 -21.97 16.52
C SER A 422 44.20 -21.73 15.03
N CYS A 423 44.34 -20.49 14.56
CA CYS A 423 44.15 -20.09 13.17
C CYS A 423 45.50 -19.72 12.49
N TRP A 424 45.47 -19.40 11.19
CA TRP A 424 46.61 -18.85 10.45
C TRP A 424 46.70 -17.34 10.64
N ASN A 425 47.81 -16.86 11.20
CA ASN A 425 48.04 -15.44 11.52
C ASN A 425 48.91 -14.70 10.50
N GLY A 426 49.09 -15.27 9.31
CA GLY A 426 49.94 -14.70 8.25
C GLY A 426 51.43 -15.05 8.34
N GLN A 427 51.84 -15.88 9.33
CA GLN A 427 53.20 -16.43 9.44
C GLN A 427 53.19 -17.92 9.85
N ALA A 428 52.35 -18.29 10.82
CA ALA A 428 52.26 -19.62 11.40
C ALA A 428 50.83 -19.93 11.91
N ARG A 429 50.68 -21.07 12.60
CA ARG A 429 49.50 -21.39 13.41
C ARG A 429 49.63 -20.72 14.78
N GLY A 430 48.63 -19.94 15.17
CA GLY A 430 48.57 -19.27 16.46
C GLY A 430 47.71 -18.01 16.40
N ARG A 431 47.67 -17.26 17.51
CA ARG A 431 46.85 -16.06 17.60
C ARG A 431 47.35 -14.92 16.69
N TYR A 432 46.40 -14.13 16.20
CA TYR A 432 46.66 -12.85 15.56
C TYR A 432 46.69 -11.74 16.63
N LEU A 433 47.76 -10.95 16.65
CA LEU A 433 48.04 -9.96 17.71
C LEU A 433 47.75 -8.50 17.33
N PRO A 434 47.86 -8.05 16.07
CA PRO A 434 47.49 -6.68 15.72
C PRO A 434 45.99 -6.40 15.87
N ASP A 435 45.65 -5.19 16.31
CA ASP A 435 44.26 -4.71 16.36
C ASP A 435 43.64 -4.58 14.95
N VAL A 436 42.31 -4.62 14.89
CA VAL A 436 41.56 -4.44 13.63
C VAL A 436 41.40 -2.96 13.29
N THR A 437 41.75 -2.56 12.07
CA THR A 437 41.68 -1.16 11.63
C THR A 437 40.25 -0.61 11.57
N GLY A 438 40.13 0.71 11.69
CA GLY A 438 38.89 1.44 11.40
C GLY A 438 38.52 1.37 9.92
N ASP A 439 37.28 1.73 9.58
CA ASP A 439 36.78 1.62 8.20
C ASP A 439 37.19 2.81 7.33
N GLY A 440 37.35 2.57 6.02
CA GLY A 440 37.62 3.60 5.02
C GLY A 440 39.09 4.00 4.88
N LEU A 441 39.38 4.75 3.80
CA LEU A 441 40.73 4.98 3.27
C LEU A 441 41.72 5.56 4.30
N VAL A 442 41.35 6.64 5.00
CA VAL A 442 42.22 7.32 5.97
C VAL A 442 42.67 6.40 7.11
N ASN A 443 41.82 5.47 7.54
CA ASN A 443 42.11 4.55 8.63
C ASN A 443 43.05 3.39 8.22
N GLN A 444 43.41 3.26 6.95
CA GLN A 444 44.35 2.23 6.48
C GLN A 444 45.83 2.66 6.48
N ILE A 445 46.13 3.91 6.84
CA ILE A 445 47.52 4.42 6.88
C ILE A 445 48.46 3.58 7.77
N ASN A 446 47.91 2.95 8.82
CA ASN A 446 48.62 2.07 9.75
C ASN A 446 48.14 0.61 9.65
N ASN A 447 47.60 0.18 8.50
CA ASN A 447 47.14 -1.21 8.32
C ASN A 447 48.35 -2.17 8.29
N PRO A 448 48.42 -3.17 9.18
CA PRO A 448 49.59 -4.05 9.30
C PRO A 448 49.74 -5.07 8.17
N GLU A 449 48.72 -5.25 7.31
CA GLU A 449 48.70 -6.32 6.29
C GLU A 449 48.59 -5.83 4.85
N VAL A 450 48.22 -4.56 4.63
CA VAL A 450 48.05 -3.97 3.30
C VAL A 450 48.58 -2.53 3.30
N GLU A 451 49.59 -2.26 2.47
CA GLU A 451 50.04 -0.89 2.20
C GLU A 451 49.00 -0.16 1.33
N VAL A 452 48.48 0.97 1.80
CA VAL A 452 47.41 1.74 1.13
C VAL A 452 47.84 3.21 0.98
N ASP A 453 48.05 3.66 -0.27
CA ASP A 453 48.39 5.04 -0.58
C ASP A 453 47.16 5.96 -0.46
N ILE A 454 46.95 6.52 0.73
CA ILE A 454 45.86 7.46 1.01
C ILE A 454 45.99 8.81 0.26
N SER A 455 47.13 9.09 -0.38
CA SER A 455 47.36 10.35 -1.11
C SER A 455 46.82 10.32 -2.55
N ARG A 456 46.59 9.12 -3.10
CA ARG A 456 46.14 8.93 -4.49
C ARG A 456 44.69 8.45 -4.54
N PRO A 457 43.77 9.23 -5.13
CA PRO A 457 42.37 8.82 -5.21
C PRO A 457 42.15 7.75 -6.28
N ASP A 458 41.35 6.73 -5.97
CA ASP A 458 40.96 5.72 -6.95
C ASP A 458 39.96 6.32 -7.96
N MET A 459 40.43 6.58 -9.18
CA MET A 459 39.65 7.23 -10.22
C MET A 459 38.43 6.41 -10.69
N PRO A 460 38.49 5.06 -10.85
CA PRO A 460 37.31 4.23 -11.10
C PRO A 460 36.23 4.36 -10.02
N THR A 461 36.60 4.25 -8.74
CA THR A 461 35.66 4.44 -7.62
C THR A 461 35.05 5.84 -7.65
N ARG A 462 35.84 6.87 -7.95
CA ARG A 462 35.31 8.25 -8.08
C ARG A 462 34.38 8.45 -9.27
N GLN A 463 34.53 7.72 -10.36
CA GLN A 463 33.54 7.69 -11.44
C GLN A 463 32.20 7.11 -10.95
N HIS A 464 32.22 6.07 -10.11
CA HIS A 464 31.02 5.50 -9.49
C HIS A 464 30.39 6.43 -8.45
N VAL A 465 31.19 7.13 -7.63
CA VAL A 465 30.72 8.21 -6.73
C VAL A 465 30.00 9.31 -7.52
N LEU A 466 30.55 9.75 -8.65
CA LEU A 466 29.93 10.75 -9.52
C LEU A 466 28.65 10.23 -10.20
N ALA A 467 28.61 8.97 -10.61
CA ALA A 467 27.40 8.34 -11.15
C ALA A 467 26.26 8.27 -10.11
N LEU A 468 26.56 7.92 -8.86
CA LEU A 468 25.61 7.93 -7.75
C LEU A 468 25.11 9.34 -7.43
N ARG A 469 26.00 10.35 -7.40
CA ARG A 469 25.61 11.77 -7.23
C ARG A 469 24.69 12.25 -8.36
N SER A 470 25.02 11.93 -9.60
CA SER A 470 24.21 12.27 -10.78
C SER A 470 22.82 11.63 -10.72
N ALA A 471 22.73 10.35 -10.36
CA ALA A 471 21.47 9.66 -10.15
C ALA A 471 20.66 10.21 -8.97
N THR A 472 21.32 10.53 -7.85
CA THR A 472 20.70 11.15 -6.67
C THR A 472 20.10 12.51 -7.01
N SER A 473 20.81 13.34 -7.79
CA SER A 473 20.29 14.62 -8.28
C SER A 473 19.00 14.44 -9.06
N ARG A 474 18.98 13.54 -10.07
CA ARG A 474 17.77 13.21 -10.84
C ARG A 474 16.61 12.74 -9.97
N LEU A 475 16.87 11.87 -8.99
CA LEU A 475 15.85 11.36 -8.06
C LEU A 475 15.27 12.47 -7.17
N VAL A 476 16.09 13.42 -6.71
CA VAL A 476 15.66 14.58 -5.91
C VAL A 476 14.88 15.58 -6.77
N GLY A 477 15.32 15.87 -8.01
CA GLY A 477 14.55 16.66 -8.97
C GLY A 477 13.17 16.05 -9.23
N ALA A 478 13.12 14.74 -9.48
CA ALA A 478 11.87 14.00 -9.63
C ALA A 478 10.99 14.03 -8.37
N CYS A 479 11.56 14.05 -7.16
CA CYS A 479 10.81 14.26 -5.91
C CYS A 479 10.15 15.64 -5.80
N ASN A 480 10.72 16.65 -6.48
CA ASN A 480 10.16 18.00 -6.60
C ASN A 480 9.23 18.14 -7.83
N GLY A 481 9.17 17.13 -8.70
CA GLY A 481 8.42 17.16 -9.96
C GLY A 481 9.13 17.92 -11.09
N GLN A 482 10.46 18.04 -11.03
CA GLN A 482 11.34 18.63 -12.05
C GLN A 482 11.97 17.52 -12.90
N ASP A 483 12.03 17.69 -14.22
CA ASP A 483 12.75 16.77 -15.11
C ASP A 483 14.20 17.25 -15.29
N LEU A 484 15.15 16.52 -14.72
CA LEU A 484 16.59 16.82 -14.78
C LEU A 484 17.36 15.96 -15.81
N ASP A 485 16.68 15.14 -16.63
CA ASP A 485 17.34 14.44 -17.75
C ASP A 485 17.59 15.37 -18.97
N PHE A 486 17.01 16.58 -18.98
CA PHE A 486 16.93 17.44 -20.16
C PHE A 486 17.25 18.93 -19.93
N GLN A 487 17.91 19.31 -18.83
CA GLN A 487 18.23 20.73 -18.54
C GLN A 487 19.57 21.23 -19.12
N ASP A 488 20.27 20.42 -19.91
CA ASP A 488 21.53 20.82 -20.60
C ASP A 488 21.27 21.46 -21.99
N ALA A 489 20.21 22.26 -22.09
CA ALA A 489 19.93 23.18 -23.19
C ALA A 489 19.03 24.33 -22.70
N ASP A 490 19.19 25.52 -23.29
CA ASP A 490 18.30 26.68 -23.19
C ASP A 490 17.98 27.22 -21.77
N GLU A 491 18.91 28.00 -21.20
CA GLU A 491 18.80 29.47 -21.22
C GLU A 491 20.04 30.16 -20.59
N ASP A 492 20.76 30.97 -21.39
CA ASP A 492 21.76 31.94 -20.91
C ASP A 492 21.23 33.36 -21.21
N GLY A 493 20.65 34.01 -20.19
CA GLY A 493 20.25 35.43 -20.27
C GLY A 493 19.07 35.84 -19.38
N GLY A 494 19.06 37.11 -18.95
CA GLY A 494 17.84 37.78 -18.49
C GLY A 494 17.64 37.96 -16.97
N SER A 495 18.52 38.70 -16.30
CA SER A 495 18.22 39.21 -14.94
C SER A 495 17.23 40.39 -14.99
N GLY A 496 16.23 40.41 -14.11
CA GLY A 496 15.28 41.52 -13.97
C GLY A 496 14.49 41.48 -12.65
N SER A 497 14.84 42.33 -11.69
CA SER A 497 14.17 42.44 -10.37
C SER A 497 13.71 43.86 -10.07
N GLY A 498 12.55 44.00 -9.42
CA GLY A 498 12.08 45.26 -8.83
C GLY A 498 10.61 45.21 -8.39
N ALA A 499 10.19 45.90 -7.33
CA ALA A 499 10.97 46.63 -6.33
C ALA A 499 10.15 46.90 -5.05
N GLY A 500 10.84 47.11 -3.91
CA GLY A 500 10.27 47.66 -2.68
C GLY A 500 10.82 47.02 -1.40
N ALA A 501 11.58 47.70 -0.53
CA ALA A 501 12.14 49.06 -0.65
C ALA A 501 13.40 49.24 0.25
N ALA A 502 14.18 50.30 -0.04
CA ALA A 502 15.17 50.97 0.83
C ALA A 502 16.41 50.20 1.38
N ARG A 503 17.58 50.56 0.80
CA ARG A 503 18.82 51.10 1.43
C ARG A 503 19.38 50.44 2.73
N THR A 504 20.70 50.28 2.91
CA THR A 504 21.79 51.23 2.57
C THR A 504 23.13 50.54 2.20
N VAL A 505 24.09 51.31 1.69
CA VAL A 505 25.34 50.91 0.99
C VAL A 505 26.59 50.98 1.91
N VAL A 506 27.67 50.21 1.63
CA VAL A 506 29.10 50.69 1.55
C VAL A 506 30.14 49.56 1.28
N HIS A 507 30.92 49.75 0.19
CA HIS A 507 32.26 49.28 -0.24
C HIS A 507 32.85 47.85 -0.03
N GLY A 508 33.69 47.44 -1.00
CA GLY A 508 34.63 46.30 -0.98
C GLY A 508 36.09 46.75 -0.71
N PRO A 509 37.17 46.33 -1.44
CA PRO A 509 37.21 45.64 -2.77
C PRO A 509 38.26 44.49 -2.91
N ASP A 510 38.54 44.08 -4.17
CA ASP A 510 39.76 43.39 -4.70
C ASP A 510 40.11 41.95 -4.24
N SER A 511 40.76 41.06 -5.03
CA SER A 511 41.02 40.90 -6.48
C SER A 511 41.52 39.43 -6.74
N ALA A 512 41.92 38.87 -7.90
CA ALA A 512 42.25 39.40 -9.24
C ALA A 512 41.98 38.36 -10.39
N LYS A 513 42.83 38.32 -11.44
CA LYS A 513 42.69 37.66 -12.77
C LYS A 513 43.72 36.54 -13.04
N ARG A 514 43.39 35.57 -13.93
CA ARG A 514 44.03 35.20 -15.26
C ARG A 514 43.44 33.86 -15.77
N GLU A 515 42.94 33.66 -17.00
CA GLU A 515 43.55 33.64 -18.37
C GLU A 515 44.77 32.68 -18.50
N THR A 516 44.96 31.86 -19.55
CA THR A 516 44.56 32.01 -20.98
C THR A 516 44.05 30.68 -21.66
N LYS A 517 44.27 30.44 -22.98
CA LYS A 517 43.37 29.68 -23.90
C LYS A 517 44.15 29.04 -25.11
N VAL A 518 43.43 28.33 -26.03
CA VAL A 518 43.85 27.79 -27.38
C VAL A 518 44.52 26.40 -27.32
N ALA A 519 44.07 25.27 -27.93
CA ALA A 519 43.68 24.86 -29.31
C ALA A 519 44.90 24.51 -30.23
N LEU A 520 44.88 23.70 -31.32
CA LEU A 520 43.86 22.98 -32.13
C LEU A 520 44.58 21.87 -32.99
N GLY A 521 43.90 20.85 -33.57
CA GLY A 521 44.52 19.85 -34.50
C GLY A 521 43.55 18.83 -35.15
N LEU A 522 43.88 18.25 -36.33
CA LEU A 522 42.93 17.52 -37.22
C LEU A 522 43.55 16.40 -38.11
N SER A 523 42.70 15.43 -38.55
CA SER A 523 42.84 14.48 -39.71
C SER A 523 43.88 13.32 -39.62
N GLU A 524 43.88 12.21 -40.40
CA GLU A 524 43.27 11.87 -41.73
C GLU A 524 42.75 10.40 -41.94
N SER A 525 41.64 10.27 -42.71
CA SER A 525 41.25 9.38 -43.85
C SER A 525 41.61 7.86 -44.09
N LYS A 526 40.61 7.13 -44.71
CA LYS A 526 40.64 6.20 -45.91
C LYS A 526 40.37 4.64 -45.86
N SER A 527 39.32 4.24 -46.60
CA SER A 527 39.12 3.14 -47.61
C SER A 527 39.14 1.59 -47.35
N LEU A 528 37.94 0.97 -47.40
CA LEU A 528 37.39 -0.07 -48.35
C LEU A 528 38.02 -1.52 -48.50
N PRO A 529 37.30 -2.54 -49.10
CA PRO A 529 37.35 -3.99 -48.72
C PRO A 529 37.92 -4.99 -49.77
N PRO A 530 37.92 -6.32 -49.50
CA PRO A 530 37.02 -7.24 -50.26
C PRO A 530 36.49 -8.52 -49.51
N SER A 531 35.98 -9.48 -50.29
CA SER A 531 34.99 -10.58 -50.08
C SER A 531 35.42 -11.97 -49.51
N CYS A 532 34.43 -12.72 -48.95
CA CYS A 532 34.03 -14.16 -49.10
C CYS A 532 35.06 -15.32 -49.27
N PRO A 533 34.83 -16.58 -48.77
CA PRO A 533 33.71 -17.45 -49.25
C PRO A 533 33.09 -18.59 -48.35
N VAL A 534 31.80 -18.89 -48.64
CA VAL A 534 31.09 -20.19 -48.84
C VAL A 534 31.32 -21.44 -47.95
N SER A 535 30.24 -21.90 -47.27
CA SER A 535 29.57 -23.24 -47.40
C SER A 535 28.28 -23.25 -46.55
N THR A 536 27.08 -23.45 -47.09
CA THR A 536 26.35 -24.75 -47.27
C THR A 536 26.39 -25.64 -46.00
N ASP A 537 25.28 -25.91 -45.31
CA ASP A 537 24.11 -26.59 -45.90
C ASP A 537 22.72 -26.32 -45.24
N ARG A 538 21.69 -27.02 -45.75
CA ARG A 538 20.24 -27.01 -45.39
C ARG A 538 19.76 -28.42 -44.94
N PRO A 539 18.47 -28.66 -44.62
CA PRO A 539 17.56 -27.97 -43.68
C PRO A 539 16.76 -28.98 -42.81
N ALA A 540 15.79 -28.52 -42.00
CA ALA A 540 14.38 -29.00 -42.03
C ALA A 540 13.53 -28.37 -40.90
N GLN A 541 12.24 -28.17 -41.17
CA GLN A 541 11.20 -27.74 -40.22
C GLN A 541 9.92 -28.57 -40.45
N GLU A 542 8.87 -28.25 -39.67
CA GLU A 542 7.44 -28.40 -40.06
C GLU A 542 6.84 -29.84 -40.10
N ALA A 543 5.51 -30.04 -40.05
CA ALA A 543 4.39 -29.09 -40.07
C ALA A 543 3.22 -29.48 -39.12
N MET A 544 2.22 -28.60 -39.01
CA MET A 544 0.89 -28.88 -38.42
C MET A 544 -0.13 -29.37 -39.48
N ARG A 545 -1.37 -29.70 -39.02
CA ARG A 545 -2.66 -29.79 -39.78
C ARG A 545 -2.93 -31.15 -40.48
N HIS A 546 -4.17 -31.60 -40.79
CA HIS A 546 -5.52 -31.00 -40.70
C HIS A 546 -6.68 -32.06 -40.66
N LEU A 547 -7.93 -31.59 -40.46
CA LEU A 547 -9.25 -32.16 -40.88
C LEU A 547 -9.87 -33.49 -40.34
N ALA A 548 -10.85 -33.35 -39.43
CA ALA A 548 -12.33 -33.48 -39.66
C ALA A 548 -13.11 -34.81 -39.96
N LYS A 549 -14.22 -34.97 -39.17
CA LYS A 549 -15.61 -35.47 -39.48
C LYS A 549 -16.00 -36.98 -39.46
N LYS A 550 -17.08 -37.25 -38.69
CA LYS A 550 -18.22 -38.20 -38.92
C LYS A 550 -17.95 -39.73 -38.91
N THR A 551 -18.88 -40.67 -38.62
CA THR A 551 -20.10 -40.77 -37.76
C THR A 551 -20.49 -42.27 -37.64
N SER A 552 -21.33 -42.66 -36.65
CA SER A 552 -21.88 -44.02 -36.40
C SER A 552 -20.87 -45.09 -35.92
N GLY A 553 -21.25 -46.15 -35.20
CA GLY A 553 -22.51 -46.43 -34.51
C GLY A 553 -22.77 -47.92 -34.24
N GLY A 554 -23.24 -48.28 -33.03
CA GLY A 554 -23.87 -49.59 -32.75
C GLY A 554 -23.20 -50.50 -31.70
N CYS A 555 -24.07 -51.12 -30.89
CA CYS A 555 -23.94 -52.37 -30.11
C CYS A 555 -22.92 -52.57 -28.96
N ARG A 556 -23.51 -53.03 -27.84
CA ARG A 556 -22.98 -53.83 -26.71
C ARG A 556 -22.79 -55.32 -27.13
N PRO A 557 -22.27 -56.28 -26.32
CA PRO A 557 -22.14 -56.29 -24.84
C PRO A 557 -20.85 -56.90 -24.23
N ALA A 558 -20.84 -56.95 -22.88
CA ALA A 558 -19.97 -57.74 -21.99
C ALA A 558 -18.47 -57.38 -21.95
N ALA A 559 -17.74 -57.54 -20.83
CA ALA A 559 -18.13 -57.84 -19.44
C ALA A 559 -17.32 -56.98 -18.44
N PHE A 560 -17.95 -56.54 -17.35
CA PHE A 560 -17.29 -55.87 -16.23
C PHE A 560 -17.28 -56.82 -15.01
N PHE A 561 -16.11 -57.25 -14.56
CA PHE A 561 -15.92 -57.94 -13.28
C PHE A 561 -14.55 -57.57 -12.66
N CYS A 562 -14.39 -57.82 -11.36
CA CYS A 562 -13.13 -57.80 -10.60
C CYS A 562 -12.45 -56.44 -10.25
N PHE A 563 -13.13 -55.28 -10.31
CA PHE A 563 -12.64 -54.06 -9.64
C PHE A 563 -13.63 -53.32 -8.71
N GLY A 564 -14.90 -53.74 -8.65
CA GLY A 564 -15.90 -53.14 -7.74
C GLY A 564 -15.90 -53.69 -6.31
N LEU A 565 -15.33 -54.88 -6.08
CA LEU A 565 -15.58 -55.64 -4.84
C LEU A 565 -14.73 -55.19 -3.63
N THR A 566 -13.51 -54.71 -3.88
CA THR A 566 -12.56 -54.29 -2.82
C THR A 566 -12.96 -52.95 -2.19
N LEU A 567 -13.52 -52.02 -2.97
CA LEU A 567 -13.92 -50.70 -2.46
C LEU A 567 -15.13 -50.78 -1.52
N LEU A 568 -16.05 -51.73 -1.75
CA LEU A 568 -17.26 -51.89 -0.93
C LEU A 568 -16.94 -52.41 0.48
N LEU A 569 -15.97 -53.33 0.60
CA LEU A 569 -15.59 -53.94 1.89
C LEU A 569 -14.92 -52.94 2.84
N VAL A 570 -14.10 -52.01 2.31
CA VAL A 570 -13.46 -50.95 3.11
C VAL A 570 -14.50 -49.98 3.67
N VAL A 571 -15.54 -49.65 2.89
CA VAL A 571 -16.64 -48.79 3.35
C VAL A 571 -17.48 -49.49 4.43
N LEU A 572 -17.78 -50.78 4.27
CA LEU A 572 -18.56 -51.53 5.27
C LEU A 572 -17.84 -51.64 6.62
N TYR A 573 -16.52 -51.89 6.61
CA TYR A 573 -15.71 -51.98 7.82
C TYR A 573 -15.72 -50.67 8.64
N TYR A 574 -15.62 -49.51 7.95
CA TYR A 574 -15.67 -48.20 8.60
C TYR A 574 -17.03 -47.82 9.18
N ILE A 575 -18.14 -48.35 8.64
CA ILE A 575 -19.49 -48.11 9.16
C ILE A 575 -19.75 -48.95 10.43
N ILE A 576 -19.31 -50.21 10.44
CA ILE A 576 -19.57 -51.15 11.56
C ILE A 576 -18.78 -50.78 12.82
N ALA A 577 -17.66 -50.06 12.69
CA ALA A 577 -16.77 -49.73 13.81
C ALA A 577 -17.28 -48.65 14.80
N THR A 578 -18.48 -48.06 14.60
CA THR A 578 -18.93 -46.88 15.38
C THR A 578 -20.37 -46.95 15.95
N GLU A 579 -20.92 -48.14 16.20
CA GLU A 579 -22.09 -48.28 17.09
C GLU A 579 -21.74 -48.88 18.46
N LYS A 580 -22.13 -48.20 19.54
CA LYS A 580 -22.26 -48.75 20.89
C LYS A 580 -23.75 -48.86 21.25
N PRO A 581 -24.15 -49.83 22.09
CA PRO A 581 -25.51 -50.36 22.06
C PRO A 581 -26.58 -49.42 22.63
N ARG A 582 -27.78 -49.50 22.06
CA ARG A 582 -29.02 -48.98 22.66
C ARG A 582 -29.31 -49.70 23.97
N ALA A 583 -29.29 -48.96 25.08
CA ALA A 583 -30.05 -49.33 26.27
C ALA A 583 -31.56 -49.07 26.05
N GLN A 584 -32.39 -49.71 26.86
CA GLN A 584 -33.84 -49.80 26.65
C GLN A 584 -34.58 -48.49 26.99
N SER A 585 -35.76 -48.31 26.38
CA SER A 585 -36.63 -47.15 26.59
C SER A 585 -37.33 -47.18 27.94
N ALA A 586 -36.92 -46.31 28.86
CA ALA A 586 -37.78 -45.86 29.95
C ALA A 586 -38.99 -45.08 29.39
N PRO A 587 -40.14 -45.05 30.10
CA PRO A 587 -41.26 -44.17 29.73
C PRO A 587 -40.82 -42.69 29.76
N PRO A 588 -41.48 -41.79 29.01
CA PRO A 588 -41.13 -40.38 29.00
C PRO A 588 -41.24 -39.79 30.42
N PRO A 589 -40.27 -39.00 30.89
CA PRO A 589 -40.45 -38.24 32.12
C PRO A 589 -41.66 -37.34 31.97
N ALA A 590 -42.50 -37.27 33.01
CA ALA A 590 -43.64 -36.35 33.02
C ALA A 590 -43.16 -34.92 32.72
N ARG A 591 -43.98 -34.14 32.00
CA ARG A 591 -43.66 -32.75 31.64
C ARG A 591 -43.17 -32.00 32.89
N ASP A 592 -41.89 -31.67 32.92
CA ASP A 592 -41.34 -30.85 33.98
C ASP A 592 -41.93 -29.45 33.81
N THR A 593 -42.91 -29.15 34.67
CA THR A 593 -43.69 -27.91 34.67
C THR A 593 -43.04 -26.84 35.52
N ARG A 594 -41.79 -27.05 35.97
CA ARG A 594 -40.94 -25.96 36.44
C ARG A 594 -40.79 -24.92 35.33
N PRO A 595 -41.05 -23.63 35.59
CA PRO A 595 -40.86 -22.60 34.59
C PRO A 595 -39.39 -22.55 34.16
N THR A 596 -39.14 -22.30 32.88
CA THR A 596 -37.79 -22.05 32.38
C THR A 596 -37.13 -20.96 33.23
N PRO A 597 -35.90 -21.16 33.73
CA PRO A 597 -35.26 -20.19 34.62
C PRO A 597 -35.18 -18.84 33.92
N MET A 598 -35.71 -17.80 34.57
CA MET A 598 -35.80 -16.44 34.03
C MET A 598 -34.44 -16.02 33.46
N PRO A 599 -34.37 -15.63 32.16
CA PRO A 599 -33.09 -15.29 31.55
C PRO A 599 -32.38 -14.18 32.33
N SER A 600 -31.05 -14.29 32.45
CA SER A 600 -30.24 -13.33 33.19
C SER A 600 -30.44 -11.90 32.65
N PRO A 601 -30.18 -10.85 33.44
CA PRO A 601 -30.25 -9.46 32.96
C PRO A 601 -29.48 -9.27 31.65
N ASP A 602 -28.24 -9.78 31.60
CA ASP A 602 -27.39 -9.84 30.40
C ASP A 602 -28.02 -10.54 29.20
N ALA A 603 -28.76 -11.63 29.40
CA ALA A 603 -29.43 -12.35 28.32
C ALA A 603 -30.65 -11.57 27.82
N ARG A 604 -31.43 -10.96 28.72
CA ARG A 604 -32.58 -10.11 28.37
C ARG A 604 -32.16 -8.85 27.63
N GLU A 605 -31.11 -8.16 28.10
CA GLU A 605 -30.59 -6.98 27.40
C GLU A 605 -29.99 -7.37 26.04
N MET A 606 -29.29 -8.51 25.92
CA MET A 606 -28.79 -9.02 24.64
C MET A 606 -29.94 -9.26 23.65
N GLN A 607 -31.02 -9.90 24.11
CA GLN A 607 -32.21 -10.17 23.30
C GLN A 607 -32.89 -8.88 22.84
N ALA A 608 -33.08 -7.91 23.75
CA ALA A 608 -33.67 -6.61 23.43
C ALA A 608 -32.82 -5.80 22.42
N LEU A 609 -31.49 -5.83 22.57
CA LEU A 609 -30.55 -5.19 21.66
C LEU A 609 -30.56 -5.85 20.27
N LEU A 610 -30.66 -7.18 20.19
CA LEU A 610 -30.79 -7.90 18.91
C LEU A 610 -32.16 -7.67 18.24
N GLN A 611 -33.24 -7.49 19.02
CA GLN A 611 -34.56 -7.11 18.52
C GLN A 611 -34.59 -5.68 17.97
N LEU A 612 -33.91 -4.72 18.61
CA LEU A 612 -33.82 -3.33 18.15
C LEU A 612 -33.25 -3.20 16.72
N ILE A 613 -32.37 -4.13 16.32
CA ILE A 613 -31.74 -4.15 15.00
C ILE A 613 -32.31 -5.23 14.08
N GLU A 614 -33.49 -5.78 14.40
CA GLU A 614 -34.20 -6.67 13.47
C GLU A 614 -34.50 -5.93 12.15
N TRP A 615 -34.39 -6.67 11.05
CA TRP A 615 -34.50 -6.12 9.70
C TRP A 615 -35.36 -7.06 8.84
N PRO A 616 -36.25 -6.56 7.98
CA PRO A 616 -37.00 -7.40 7.05
C PRO A 616 -36.07 -8.12 6.07
N ALA A 617 -36.41 -9.34 5.66
CA ALA A 617 -35.67 -10.06 4.62
C ALA A 617 -36.59 -11.06 3.91
N PRO A 618 -36.28 -11.47 2.68
CA PRO A 618 -36.83 -12.73 2.15
C PRO A 618 -36.55 -13.87 3.12
N ALA A 619 -37.48 -14.84 3.19
CA ALA A 619 -37.27 -16.07 3.94
C ALA A 619 -35.98 -16.78 3.44
N GLU A 620 -35.30 -17.50 4.33
CA GLU A 620 -33.99 -18.15 4.09
C GLU A 620 -34.08 -19.40 3.17
N ALA A 621 -34.96 -19.37 2.16
CA ALA A 621 -35.12 -20.39 1.13
C ALA A 621 -33.89 -20.46 0.20
N ALA A 622 -33.51 -21.66 -0.22
CA ALA A 622 -32.22 -21.93 -0.87
C ALA A 622 -32.04 -21.37 -2.31
N ASP A 623 -33.07 -20.73 -2.88
CA ASP A 623 -33.11 -20.27 -4.28
C ASP A 623 -33.13 -18.74 -4.43
N VAL A 624 -32.37 -18.02 -3.59
CA VAL A 624 -32.15 -16.58 -3.75
C VAL A 624 -31.30 -16.31 -5.00
N THR A 625 -31.96 -16.04 -6.12
CA THR A 625 -31.32 -15.79 -7.43
C THR A 625 -31.20 -14.30 -7.73
N PHE A 626 -30.09 -13.90 -8.35
CA PHE A 626 -29.85 -12.53 -8.81
C PHE A 626 -30.96 -11.98 -9.75
N ALA A 627 -31.62 -12.83 -10.53
CA ALA A 627 -32.76 -12.39 -11.35
C ALA A 627 -33.96 -11.90 -10.51
N SER A 628 -34.10 -12.38 -9.27
CA SER A 628 -35.16 -11.99 -8.33
C SER A 628 -34.78 -10.83 -7.40
N SER A 629 -33.49 -10.43 -7.37
CA SER A 629 -33.06 -9.34 -6.51
C SER A 629 -33.52 -7.97 -6.98
N THR A 630 -33.63 -7.02 -6.06
CA THR A 630 -34.05 -5.64 -6.37
C THR A 630 -33.08 -4.98 -7.33
N SER A 631 -33.58 -4.54 -8.48
CA SER A 631 -32.81 -3.87 -9.51
C SER A 631 -32.94 -2.35 -9.36
N PRO A 632 -31.84 -1.59 -9.26
CA PRO A 632 -31.88 -0.14 -9.15
C PRO A 632 -32.44 0.52 -10.42
N GLU A 633 -32.14 -0.04 -11.61
CA GLU A 633 -32.63 0.48 -12.90
C GLU A 633 -34.13 0.27 -13.14
N LYS A 634 -34.73 -0.75 -12.51
CA LYS A 634 -36.14 -1.10 -12.70
C LYS A 634 -37.05 -0.58 -11.59
N SER A 635 -36.50 -0.35 -10.40
CA SER A 635 -37.19 0.30 -9.28
C SER A 635 -37.41 1.79 -9.59
N GLY A 636 -38.33 2.44 -8.89
CA GLY A 636 -38.58 3.87 -9.12
C GLY A 636 -39.31 4.56 -7.97
N TYR A 637 -39.08 5.87 -7.81
CA TYR A 637 -39.76 6.68 -6.80
C TYR A 637 -40.51 7.89 -7.37
N ALA A 638 -41.62 8.24 -6.73
CA ALA A 638 -42.53 9.30 -7.13
C ALA A 638 -43.06 10.07 -5.92
N LEU A 639 -43.48 11.32 -6.12
CA LEU A 639 -44.07 12.15 -5.08
C LEU A 639 -45.41 11.54 -4.63
N LEU A 640 -45.61 11.37 -3.32
CA LEU A 640 -46.79 10.68 -2.77
C LEU A 640 -48.01 11.62 -2.79
N HIS A 641 -47.83 12.85 -2.30
CA HIS A 641 -48.81 13.93 -2.35
C HIS A 641 -48.15 15.25 -2.75
N ALA A 642 -48.88 16.10 -3.47
CA ALA A 642 -48.42 17.40 -3.97
C ALA A 642 -49.31 18.54 -3.44
N PRO A 643 -49.04 19.10 -2.24
CA PRO A 643 -49.61 20.38 -1.85
C PRO A 643 -49.16 21.45 -2.86
N ARG A 644 -49.98 22.50 -3.05
CA ARG A 644 -49.73 23.54 -4.07
C ARG A 644 -48.44 24.32 -3.84
N ASN A 645 -48.04 24.49 -2.58
CA ASN A 645 -46.79 25.09 -2.15
C ASN A 645 -46.19 24.23 -1.02
N TYR A 646 -44.87 24.26 -0.87
CA TYR A 646 -44.15 23.77 0.31
C TYR A 646 -43.46 24.94 1.01
N THR A 647 -43.33 24.87 2.32
CA THR A 647 -42.72 25.88 3.19
C THR A 647 -41.63 25.28 4.08
N VAL A 648 -40.75 26.13 4.63
CA VAL A 648 -39.72 25.69 5.60
C VAL A 648 -40.39 25.12 6.84
N GLY A 649 -40.08 23.87 7.17
CA GLY A 649 -40.70 23.08 8.24
C GLY A 649 -41.63 21.97 7.75
N ASP A 650 -42.11 22.01 6.50
CA ASP A 650 -42.94 20.94 5.93
C ASP A 650 -42.15 19.62 5.74
N THR A 651 -42.87 18.50 5.65
CA THR A 651 -42.28 17.19 5.33
C THR A 651 -42.72 16.72 3.94
N LEU A 652 -41.75 16.50 3.06
CA LEU A 652 -41.92 15.96 1.72
C LEU A 652 -42.02 14.43 1.78
N LEU A 653 -43.16 13.86 1.33
CA LEU A 653 -43.40 12.42 1.29
C LEU A 653 -43.28 11.85 -0.12
N VAL A 654 -42.41 10.86 -0.30
CA VAL A 654 -42.11 10.20 -1.57
C VAL A 654 -42.34 8.70 -1.43
N ARG A 655 -43.03 8.08 -2.39
CA ARG A 655 -43.19 6.62 -2.46
C ARG A 655 -42.11 6.03 -3.34
N LEU A 656 -41.37 5.06 -2.82
CA LEU A 656 -40.46 4.20 -3.59
C LEU A 656 -41.13 2.84 -3.82
N GLU A 657 -40.97 2.31 -5.04
CA GLU A 657 -41.46 0.99 -5.44
C GLU A 657 -40.28 0.15 -5.96
N ALA A 658 -39.95 -0.92 -5.25
CA ALA A 658 -38.86 -1.82 -5.58
C ALA A 658 -39.32 -2.88 -6.61
N ARG A 659 -38.46 -3.14 -7.59
CA ARG A 659 -38.72 -4.08 -8.69
C ARG A 659 -37.51 -4.96 -8.96
N ASP A 660 -37.75 -6.20 -9.39
CA ASP A 660 -36.69 -7.13 -9.74
C ASP A 660 -36.05 -6.83 -11.11
N HIS A 661 -35.03 -7.60 -11.52
CA HIS A 661 -34.36 -7.41 -12.81
C HIS A 661 -35.28 -7.66 -14.03
N ALA A 662 -36.39 -8.39 -13.84
CA ALA A 662 -37.45 -8.57 -14.85
C ALA A 662 -38.50 -7.42 -14.81
N GLY A 663 -38.34 -6.43 -13.94
CA GLY A 663 -39.24 -5.28 -13.79
C GLY A 663 -40.53 -5.57 -13.02
N ARG A 664 -40.66 -6.76 -12.41
CA ARG A 664 -41.82 -7.17 -11.61
C ARG A 664 -41.73 -6.51 -10.23
N ARG A 665 -42.86 -6.10 -9.66
CA ARG A 665 -42.91 -5.59 -8.28
C ARG A 665 -42.38 -6.64 -7.30
N LYS A 666 -41.51 -6.22 -6.38
CA LYS A 666 -41.13 -7.02 -5.21
C LYS A 666 -42.39 -7.32 -4.38
N ARG A 667 -42.35 -8.40 -3.58
CA ARG A 667 -43.45 -8.83 -2.69
C ARG A 667 -43.04 -8.88 -1.22
N TYR A 668 -41.83 -8.45 -0.92
CA TYR A 668 -41.23 -8.38 0.40
C TYR A 668 -40.30 -7.16 0.44
N GLY A 669 -40.09 -6.64 1.65
CA GLY A 669 -39.17 -5.53 1.91
C GLY A 669 -37.73 -5.97 2.21
N GLY A 670 -37.00 -5.14 2.94
CA GLY A 670 -35.65 -5.40 3.45
C GLY A 670 -34.51 -4.80 2.62
N ASP A 671 -34.81 -4.05 1.55
CA ASP A 671 -33.78 -3.37 0.76
C ASP A 671 -33.14 -2.25 1.58
N PHE A 672 -31.81 -2.23 1.67
CA PHE A 672 -31.11 -1.14 2.33
C PHE A 672 -30.96 0.04 1.38
N VAL A 673 -31.90 0.98 1.50
CA VAL A 673 -32.00 2.21 0.72
C VAL A 673 -31.49 3.38 1.56
N ARG A 674 -30.68 4.25 0.95
CA ARG A 674 -30.34 5.57 1.50
C ARG A 674 -30.99 6.66 0.65
N ALA A 675 -31.55 7.67 1.28
CA ALA A 675 -32.26 8.75 0.61
C ALA A 675 -31.89 10.11 1.22
N LYS A 676 -31.89 11.17 0.40
CA LYS A 676 -31.63 12.54 0.84
C LYS A 676 -32.36 13.60 0.02
N VAL A 677 -32.56 14.76 0.64
CA VAL A 677 -32.85 16.02 -0.06
C VAL A 677 -31.59 16.88 -0.10
N HIS A 678 -31.36 17.58 -1.21
CA HIS A 678 -30.19 18.45 -1.36
C HIS A 678 -30.42 19.61 -2.34
N SER A 679 -29.64 20.68 -2.14
CA SER A 679 -29.56 21.87 -2.99
C SER A 679 -28.07 22.16 -3.27
N PRO A 680 -27.47 21.58 -4.33
CA PRO A 680 -26.07 21.78 -4.70
C PRO A 680 -25.64 23.25 -4.74
N GLU A 681 -26.51 24.13 -5.22
CA GLU A 681 -26.29 25.56 -5.38
C GLU A 681 -26.17 26.30 -4.03
N LEU A 682 -26.76 25.74 -2.96
CA LEU A 682 -26.65 26.21 -1.58
C LEU A 682 -25.67 25.38 -0.75
N LYS A 683 -25.07 24.35 -1.36
CA LYS A 683 -24.35 23.25 -0.69
C LYS A 683 -25.10 22.70 0.54
N ALA A 684 -26.43 22.60 0.42
CA ALA A 684 -27.30 22.17 1.50
C ALA A 684 -27.78 20.72 1.30
N ALA A 685 -27.90 19.94 2.37
CA ALA A 685 -28.35 18.55 2.32
C ALA A 685 -28.88 18.02 3.67
N ALA A 686 -29.93 17.20 3.64
CA ALA A 686 -30.43 16.47 4.80
C ALA A 686 -30.77 15.02 4.43
N ALA A 687 -30.54 14.09 5.36
CA ALA A 687 -30.91 12.69 5.21
C ALA A 687 -32.43 12.53 5.31
N GLY A 688 -32.99 11.62 4.50
CA GLY A 688 -34.40 11.22 4.59
C GLY A 688 -34.57 9.91 5.36
N THR A 689 -35.66 9.79 6.10
CA THR A 689 -36.01 8.54 6.81
C THR A 689 -36.69 7.58 5.84
N VAL A 690 -36.34 6.29 5.91
CA VAL A 690 -36.92 5.22 5.09
C VAL A 690 -37.82 4.34 5.95
N GLN A 691 -39.10 4.25 5.60
CA GLN A 691 -40.06 3.30 6.16
C GLN A 691 -40.34 2.20 5.14
N ASP A 692 -40.11 0.95 5.53
CA ASP A 692 -40.46 -0.24 4.76
C ASP A 692 -41.87 -0.72 5.09
N HIS A 693 -42.70 -0.98 4.08
CA HIS A 693 -44.06 -1.53 4.26
C HIS A 693 -44.11 -3.06 4.17
N GLY A 694 -42.95 -3.72 4.16
CA GLY A 694 -42.80 -5.18 4.15
C GLY A 694 -43.23 -5.85 2.85
N ASN A 695 -43.66 -5.08 1.83
CA ASN A 695 -44.33 -5.56 0.63
C ASN A 695 -43.61 -5.19 -0.68
N GLY A 696 -42.39 -4.64 -0.61
CA GLY A 696 -41.67 -4.15 -1.79
C GLY A 696 -41.95 -2.70 -2.16
N SER A 697 -42.68 -1.95 -1.32
CA SER A 697 -42.78 -0.49 -1.41
C SER A 697 -42.41 0.17 -0.09
N TYR A 698 -41.90 1.40 -0.19
CA TYR A 698 -41.33 2.15 0.92
C TYR A 698 -41.86 3.60 0.91
N THR A 699 -42.04 4.20 2.08
CA THR A 699 -42.22 5.66 2.22
C THR A 699 -40.88 6.28 2.59
N LEU A 700 -40.49 7.30 1.83
CA LEU A 700 -39.35 8.15 2.12
C LEU A 700 -39.90 9.50 2.61
N ALA A 701 -39.45 9.98 3.77
CA ALA A 701 -39.84 11.26 4.31
C ALA A 701 -38.62 12.18 4.45
N PHE A 702 -38.77 13.44 4.02
CA PHE A 702 -37.71 14.44 4.06
C PHE A 702 -38.24 15.75 4.68
N PRO A 703 -37.70 16.21 5.82
CA PRO A 703 -38.03 17.53 6.34
C PRO A 703 -37.38 18.61 5.46
N LEU A 704 -38.12 19.68 5.19
CA LEU A 704 -37.71 20.78 4.33
C LEU A 704 -37.11 21.91 5.18
N LEU A 705 -35.81 21.78 5.46
CA LEU A 705 -35.11 22.57 6.48
C LEU A 705 -34.57 23.93 5.98
N TRP A 706 -34.69 24.24 4.69
CA TRP A 706 -34.28 25.52 4.09
C TRP A 706 -35.15 25.90 2.88
N ALA A 707 -35.31 27.21 2.64
CA ALA A 707 -36.00 27.74 1.48
C ALA A 707 -35.13 27.63 0.21
N GLY A 708 -35.77 27.52 -0.95
CA GLY A 708 -35.09 27.45 -2.26
C GLY A 708 -35.48 26.23 -3.09
N ALA A 709 -34.58 25.82 -3.99
CA ALA A 709 -34.79 24.71 -4.93
C ALA A 709 -34.19 23.41 -4.38
N VAL A 710 -35.04 22.43 -4.02
CA VAL A 710 -34.65 21.16 -3.40
C VAL A 710 -34.82 20.01 -4.38
N ARG A 711 -33.82 19.13 -4.44
CA ARG A 711 -33.82 17.89 -5.24
C ARG A 711 -33.83 16.67 -4.32
N VAL A 712 -34.61 15.65 -4.67
CA VAL A 712 -34.60 14.34 -3.98
C VAL A 712 -33.60 13.42 -4.70
N ALA A 713 -32.81 12.66 -3.93
CA ALA A 713 -31.93 11.62 -4.43
C ALA A 713 -32.08 10.34 -3.59
N VAL A 714 -32.18 9.18 -4.25
CA VAL A 714 -32.39 7.87 -3.62
C VAL A 714 -31.41 6.87 -4.22
N ARG A 715 -30.75 6.07 -3.36
CA ARG A 715 -29.79 5.04 -3.74
C ARG A 715 -30.17 3.70 -3.12
N LEU A 716 -30.14 2.63 -3.93
CA LEU A 716 -30.16 1.26 -3.45
C LEU A 716 -28.73 0.92 -3.02
N THR A 717 -28.44 0.94 -1.71
CA THR A 717 -27.10 0.60 -1.21
C THR A 717 -26.90 -0.91 -1.19
N HIS A 718 -27.87 -1.69 -0.72
CA HIS A 718 -27.94 -3.14 -0.90
C HIS A 718 -29.37 -3.62 -1.14
N SER A 719 -29.57 -4.64 -1.98
CA SER A 719 -30.87 -5.31 -2.06
C SER A 719 -31.17 -6.14 -0.81
N SER A 720 -32.45 -6.44 -0.60
CA SER A 720 -32.99 -7.33 0.43
C SER A 720 -32.30 -8.71 0.43
N GLU A 721 -31.90 -9.21 -0.75
CA GLU A 721 -31.11 -10.45 -0.90
C GLU A 721 -29.67 -10.29 -0.40
N ALA A 722 -29.00 -9.18 -0.75
CA ALA A 722 -27.66 -8.88 -0.28
C ALA A 722 -27.66 -8.68 1.25
N VAL A 723 -28.69 -8.06 1.81
CA VAL A 723 -28.88 -7.91 3.27
C VAL A 723 -29.14 -9.26 3.95
N ALA A 724 -30.01 -10.11 3.39
CA ALA A 724 -30.23 -11.47 3.89
C ALA A 724 -28.92 -12.29 3.91
N LEU A 725 -28.10 -12.14 2.87
CA LEU A 725 -26.80 -12.77 2.76
C LEU A 725 -25.76 -12.22 3.75
N LEU A 726 -25.72 -10.90 3.99
CA LEU A 726 -24.92 -10.27 5.06
C LEU A 726 -25.33 -10.83 6.45
N ARG A 727 -26.63 -10.99 6.71
CA ARG A 727 -27.17 -11.60 7.93
C ARG A 727 -26.72 -13.05 8.08
N ARG A 728 -26.90 -13.87 7.03
CA ARG A 728 -26.52 -15.29 7.01
C ARG A 728 -25.02 -15.46 7.29
N ILE A 729 -24.16 -14.68 6.63
CA ILE A 729 -22.71 -14.73 6.82
C ILE A 729 -22.32 -14.29 8.23
N ARG A 730 -22.84 -13.17 8.76
CA ARG A 730 -22.55 -12.69 10.12
C ARG A 730 -23.05 -13.62 11.24
N ARG A 731 -24.08 -14.43 10.98
CA ARG A 731 -24.59 -15.47 11.91
C ARG A 731 -23.81 -16.79 11.83
N SER A 732 -23.39 -17.20 10.64
CA SER A 732 -22.78 -18.53 10.39
C SER A 732 -21.26 -18.57 10.49
N GLN A 733 -20.58 -17.43 10.43
CA GLN A 733 -19.12 -17.33 10.50
C GLN A 733 -18.69 -16.74 11.85
N PRO A 734 -17.80 -17.40 12.62
CA PRO A 734 -17.28 -16.83 13.87
C PRO A 734 -16.46 -15.55 13.63
N SER A 735 -15.87 -15.41 12.44
CA SER A 735 -15.31 -14.15 11.93
C SER A 735 -15.07 -14.28 10.43
N THR A 736 -15.29 -13.20 9.67
CA THR A 736 -15.02 -13.16 8.21
C THR A 736 -13.57 -12.75 7.89
N VAL A 737 -12.73 -12.58 8.92
CA VAL A 737 -11.33 -12.14 8.81
C VAL A 737 -10.45 -12.92 9.79
N ALA A 738 -9.18 -13.10 9.42
CA ALA A 738 -8.11 -13.67 10.22
C ALA A 738 -7.09 -12.60 10.61
N PHE A 739 -6.31 -12.84 11.67
CA PHE A 739 -5.22 -11.98 12.13
C PHE A 739 -3.93 -12.77 12.24
N SER A 740 -2.80 -12.08 12.31
CA SER A 740 -1.47 -12.70 12.40
C SER A 740 -0.84 -12.32 13.73
N GLY A 741 -0.53 -13.31 14.56
CA GLY A 741 0.32 -13.15 15.75
C GLY A 741 1.75 -13.55 15.43
N TYR A 742 2.71 -12.76 15.91
CA TYR A 742 4.13 -12.95 15.63
C TYR A 742 4.86 -13.29 16.93
N PHE A 743 5.55 -14.42 16.92
CA PHE A 743 6.23 -15.01 18.07
C PHE A 743 7.73 -14.94 17.85
N ALA A 744 8.45 -14.32 18.78
CA ALA A 744 9.91 -14.21 18.75
C ALA A 744 10.45 -14.06 20.18
N GLN A 745 11.70 -14.45 20.39
CA GLN A 745 12.39 -14.28 21.67
C GLN A 745 13.54 -13.26 21.56
N PRO A 746 13.89 -12.53 22.64
CA PRO A 746 14.91 -11.46 22.57
C PRO A 746 16.30 -11.95 22.17
N ASP A 747 16.62 -13.22 22.47
CA ASP A 747 17.90 -13.88 22.21
C ASP A 747 18.10 -14.34 20.76
N GLN A 748 17.04 -14.39 19.93
CA GLN A 748 17.11 -14.91 18.56
C GLN A 748 16.46 -13.96 17.54
N PRO A 749 16.98 -12.72 17.39
CA PRO A 749 16.50 -11.76 16.40
C PRO A 749 16.64 -12.34 14.98
N GLY A 750 15.52 -12.43 14.26
CA GLY A 750 15.43 -12.98 12.90
C GLY A 750 14.67 -14.30 12.79
N LYS A 751 14.49 -15.04 13.90
CA LYS A 751 13.57 -16.20 13.96
C LYS A 751 12.24 -15.75 14.55
N GLU A 752 11.31 -15.37 13.66
CA GLU A 752 9.94 -14.98 14.01
C GLU A 752 8.95 -15.97 13.40
N GLU A 753 8.17 -16.66 14.23
CA GLU A 753 7.09 -17.54 13.78
C GLU A 753 5.77 -16.77 13.71
N VAL A 754 4.95 -17.05 12.69
CA VAL A 754 3.66 -16.36 12.48
C VAL A 754 2.51 -17.35 12.50
N THR A 755 1.53 -17.13 13.37
CA THR A 755 0.35 -18.01 13.51
C THR A 755 -0.97 -17.24 13.38
N GLU A 756 -2.05 -17.93 12.99
CA GLU A 756 -3.37 -17.30 12.83
C GLU A 756 -4.03 -17.04 14.19
N CYS A 757 -4.53 -15.82 14.41
CA CYS A 757 -5.19 -15.38 15.63
C CYS A 757 -6.62 -14.85 15.40
N ASN A 758 -7.44 -14.87 16.45
CA ASN A 758 -8.83 -14.39 16.44
C ASN A 758 -9.43 -14.20 17.86
N VAL A 759 -10.66 -13.69 17.93
CA VAL A 759 -11.47 -13.62 19.18
C VAL A 759 -12.09 -14.97 19.57
N HIS A 760 -11.98 -15.97 18.70
CA HIS A 760 -12.43 -17.35 18.90
C HIS A 760 -11.22 -18.30 18.75
N PRO A 761 -11.18 -19.43 19.47
CA PRO A 761 -10.09 -20.39 19.36
C PRO A 761 -10.01 -20.99 17.94
N PRO A 762 -8.79 -21.12 17.37
CA PRO A 762 -8.59 -21.85 16.12
C PRO A 762 -8.76 -23.38 16.33
N PRO A 763 -8.89 -24.16 15.24
CA PRO A 763 -8.87 -25.62 15.33
C PRO A 763 -7.52 -26.15 15.83
N GLY A 764 -7.55 -27.04 16.82
CA GLY A 764 -6.35 -27.66 17.40
C GLY A 764 -5.74 -26.90 18.58
N PRO A 765 -4.46 -27.15 18.93
CA PRO A 765 -3.80 -26.49 20.06
C PRO A 765 -3.67 -24.98 19.86
N ALA A 766 -4.11 -24.22 20.86
CA ALA A 766 -4.12 -22.76 20.83
C ALA A 766 -3.44 -22.15 22.07
N CYS A 767 -2.80 -21.01 21.88
CA CYS A 767 -2.48 -20.08 22.95
C CYS A 767 -3.71 -19.21 23.25
N GLN A 768 -4.05 -19.03 24.53
CA GLN A 768 -5.11 -18.13 24.98
C GLN A 768 -4.49 -17.00 25.80
N TYR A 769 -4.83 -15.76 25.46
CA TYR A 769 -4.55 -14.56 26.22
C TYR A 769 -5.85 -14.03 26.79
N VAL A 770 -5.83 -13.60 28.05
CA VAL A 770 -6.98 -12.98 28.72
C VAL A 770 -6.52 -11.64 29.26
N ASP A 771 -7.24 -10.59 28.88
CA ASP A 771 -7.01 -9.25 29.38
C ASP A 771 -7.47 -9.14 30.85
N PRO A 772 -6.60 -8.70 31.80
CA PRO A 772 -6.92 -8.74 33.21
C PRO A 772 -7.99 -7.71 33.63
N GLY A 773 -8.13 -6.59 32.91
CA GLY A 773 -9.14 -5.56 33.21
C GLY A 773 -10.52 -5.91 32.65
N THR A 774 -10.61 -6.16 31.34
CA THR A 774 -11.89 -6.42 30.66
C THR A 774 -12.38 -7.87 30.75
N GLY A 775 -11.49 -8.83 30.99
CA GLY A 775 -11.73 -10.27 30.85
C GLY A 775 -11.85 -10.76 29.40
N GLU A 776 -11.54 -9.89 28.43
CA GLU A 776 -11.65 -10.21 27.00
C GLU A 776 -10.55 -11.19 26.56
N ARG A 777 -10.87 -12.02 25.55
CA ARG A 777 -10.02 -13.14 25.15
C ARG A 777 -9.51 -13.01 23.73
N TRP A 778 -8.23 -13.29 23.56
CA TRP A 778 -7.57 -13.43 22.27
C TRP A 778 -6.96 -14.81 22.16
N PHE A 779 -7.07 -15.43 20.99
CA PHE A 779 -6.55 -16.77 20.73
C PHE A 779 -5.61 -16.72 19.52
N CYS A 780 -4.54 -17.50 19.57
CA CYS A 780 -3.64 -17.75 18.44
C CYS A 780 -3.39 -19.25 18.31
N ALA A 781 -3.20 -19.76 17.10
CA ALA A 781 -2.75 -21.14 16.92
C ALA A 781 -1.37 -21.29 17.59
N ARG A 782 -1.14 -22.42 18.28
CA ARG A 782 0.08 -22.60 19.08
C ARG A 782 1.31 -22.66 18.15
N PRO A 783 2.31 -21.79 18.32
CA PRO A 783 3.57 -21.88 17.59
C PRO A 783 4.32 -23.19 17.87
N GLN A 784 5.11 -23.63 16.90
CA GLN A 784 5.91 -24.85 16.95
C GLN A 784 7.29 -24.64 17.58
N ALA A 785 7.92 -23.49 17.31
CA ALA A 785 9.29 -23.19 17.72
C ALA A 785 9.40 -22.34 19.00
N HIS A 786 8.30 -21.71 19.43
CA HIS A 786 8.30 -20.75 20.54
C HIS A 786 7.24 -21.06 21.61
N PRO A 787 7.36 -20.54 22.84
CA PRO A 787 6.31 -20.61 23.84
C PRO A 787 5.19 -19.58 23.56
N CYS A 788 3.98 -19.81 24.10
CA CYS A 788 2.87 -18.84 23.99
C CYS A 788 3.21 -17.46 24.59
N THR A 789 4.14 -17.38 25.54
CA THR A 789 4.62 -16.11 26.13
C THR A 789 5.46 -15.26 25.18
N ALA A 790 5.88 -15.80 24.03
CA ALA A 790 6.72 -15.08 23.05
C ALA A 790 5.92 -14.23 22.03
N LEU A 791 4.60 -14.05 22.20
CA LEU A 791 3.77 -13.23 21.31
C LEU A 791 4.13 -11.74 21.46
N VAL A 792 4.94 -11.21 20.54
CA VAL A 792 5.47 -9.84 20.60
C VAL A 792 4.70 -8.84 19.73
N ARG A 793 4.11 -9.27 18.60
CA ARG A 793 3.46 -8.37 17.62
C ARG A 793 2.18 -8.98 17.05
N HIS A 794 1.33 -8.10 16.48
CA HIS A 794 0.05 -8.43 15.85
C HIS A 794 -0.13 -7.66 14.54
N SER A 795 -0.86 -8.23 13.58
CA SER A 795 -1.29 -7.52 12.36
C SER A 795 -2.61 -8.04 11.79
N SER A 796 -3.16 -7.31 10.83
CA SER A 796 -4.23 -7.79 9.95
C SER A 796 -3.77 -9.02 9.14
N GLY A 797 -4.57 -10.07 9.16
CA GLY A 797 -4.40 -11.22 8.26
C GLY A 797 -5.34 -11.14 7.06
N ARG A 798 -5.71 -12.32 6.54
CA ARG A 798 -6.56 -12.49 5.36
C ARG A 798 -8.06 -12.32 5.66
N TYR A 799 -8.82 -11.77 4.71
CA TYR A 799 -10.26 -12.00 4.65
C TYR A 799 -10.55 -13.45 4.25
N LYS A 800 -11.57 -14.07 4.85
CA LYS A 800 -11.98 -15.45 4.53
C LYS A 800 -12.97 -15.43 3.36
N SER A 801 -12.88 -16.39 2.44
CA SER A 801 -13.79 -16.45 1.28
C SER A 801 -15.19 -16.93 1.68
N VAL A 802 -16.08 -15.98 2.01
CA VAL A 802 -17.44 -16.25 2.54
C VAL A 802 -18.57 -16.21 1.50
N LEU A 803 -18.28 -15.94 0.23
CA LEU A 803 -19.26 -15.85 -0.86
C LEU A 803 -19.10 -16.98 -1.88
N ALA A 804 -20.20 -17.70 -2.17
CA ALA A 804 -20.26 -18.62 -3.29
C ALA A 804 -20.21 -17.86 -4.64
N PRO A 805 -19.79 -18.50 -5.75
CA PRO A 805 -19.62 -17.81 -7.04
C PRO A 805 -20.88 -17.07 -7.54
N ARG A 806 -22.08 -17.64 -7.35
CA ARG A 806 -23.37 -17.02 -7.72
C ARG A 806 -23.71 -15.80 -6.85
N GLU A 807 -23.29 -15.80 -5.59
CA GLU A 807 -23.61 -14.78 -4.60
C GLU A 807 -22.84 -13.47 -4.81
N LYS A 808 -21.65 -13.55 -5.42
CA LYS A 808 -20.81 -12.37 -5.75
C LYS A 808 -21.54 -11.33 -6.60
N ALA A 809 -22.52 -11.74 -7.41
CA ALA A 809 -23.32 -10.84 -8.23
C ALA A 809 -24.16 -9.85 -7.39
N LEU A 810 -24.60 -10.23 -6.19
CA LEU A 810 -25.37 -9.37 -5.27
C LEU A 810 -24.55 -8.21 -4.68
N PHE A 811 -23.21 -8.29 -4.77
CA PHE A 811 -22.28 -7.24 -4.36
C PHE A 811 -21.53 -6.62 -5.55
N ALA A 812 -22.01 -6.82 -6.79
CA ALA A 812 -21.42 -6.18 -7.96
C ALA A 812 -21.70 -4.66 -7.94
N ARG A 813 -20.73 -3.86 -8.40
CA ARG A 813 -20.85 -2.39 -8.47
C ARG A 813 -22.07 -1.92 -9.28
N ALA A 814 -22.50 -2.70 -10.28
CA ALA A 814 -23.70 -2.42 -11.08
C ALA A 814 -25.05 -2.59 -10.36
N VAL A 815 -25.07 -3.13 -9.13
CA VAL A 815 -26.29 -3.22 -8.28
C VAL A 815 -26.11 -2.66 -6.87
N THR A 816 -24.86 -2.47 -6.44
CA THR A 816 -24.51 -1.96 -5.11
C THR A 816 -24.31 -0.45 -5.15
N ASP A 817 -24.93 0.26 -4.22
CA ASP A 817 -24.95 1.72 -4.12
C ASP A 817 -25.26 2.45 -5.44
N GLN A 818 -26.33 2.02 -6.11
CA GLN A 818 -26.75 2.61 -7.37
C GLN A 818 -27.91 3.59 -7.18
N PRO A 819 -27.93 4.70 -7.94
CA PRO A 819 -29.06 5.62 -7.92
C PRO A 819 -30.31 4.91 -8.48
N ILE A 820 -31.44 5.08 -7.79
CA ILE A 820 -32.75 4.69 -8.30
C ILE A 820 -33.27 5.86 -9.17
N PRO A 821 -33.89 5.64 -10.34
CA PRO A 821 -34.53 6.71 -11.09
C PRO A 821 -35.81 7.18 -10.38
N GLY A 822 -36.14 8.46 -10.51
CA GLY A 822 -37.34 9.05 -9.90
C GLY A 822 -38.00 10.11 -10.76
N SER A 823 -39.29 10.32 -10.54
CA SER A 823 -40.14 11.30 -11.25
C SER A 823 -40.47 12.53 -10.40
N VAL A 824 -39.81 12.71 -9.25
CA VAL A 824 -40.00 13.87 -8.37
C VAL A 824 -39.40 15.12 -9.03
N PRO A 825 -40.18 16.19 -9.28
CA PRO A 825 -39.64 17.45 -9.82
C PRO A 825 -38.81 18.19 -8.78
N VAL A 826 -38.09 19.23 -9.20
CA VAL A 826 -37.43 20.16 -8.26
C VAL A 826 -38.51 20.83 -7.40
N ILE A 827 -38.46 20.61 -6.09
CA ILE A 827 -39.42 21.19 -5.15
C ILE A 827 -38.96 22.60 -4.79
N ARG A 828 -39.84 23.59 -4.95
CA ARG A 828 -39.57 24.97 -4.53
C ARG A 828 -40.14 25.19 -3.13
N VAL A 829 -39.27 25.28 -2.14
CA VAL A 829 -39.61 25.55 -0.74
C VAL A 829 -39.65 27.06 -0.53
N LEU A 830 -40.79 27.56 -0.07
CA LEU A 830 -40.99 28.96 0.29
C LEU A 830 -40.50 29.22 1.71
N SER A 831 -39.94 30.41 1.96
CA SER A 831 -39.70 30.90 3.31
C SER A 831 -41.01 31.04 4.08
N ASN A 832 -41.03 30.59 5.33
CA ASN A 832 -42.04 31.05 6.30
C ASN A 832 -41.79 32.56 6.53
N PRO A 833 -42.83 33.42 6.68
CA PRO A 833 -42.65 34.86 6.97
C PRO A 833 -41.75 35.19 8.17
N GLN A 834 -41.45 34.21 9.05
CA GLN A 834 -40.53 34.36 10.16
C GLN A 834 -39.13 33.77 9.93
N GLN A 835 -38.95 32.75 9.07
CA GLN A 835 -37.66 32.04 8.87
C GLN A 835 -37.47 31.48 7.45
N ALA A 836 -36.24 31.63 6.92
CA ALA A 836 -35.81 31.08 5.64
C ALA A 836 -34.96 29.79 5.75
N ILE A 837 -34.42 29.48 6.93
CA ILE A 837 -33.84 28.17 7.29
C ILE A 837 -34.38 27.77 8.67
N VAL A 838 -34.47 26.47 8.96
CA VAL A 838 -34.72 26.01 10.33
C VAL A 838 -33.50 26.34 11.20
N THR A 839 -33.74 27.04 12.29
CA THR A 839 -32.70 27.49 13.21
C THR A 839 -32.36 26.43 14.27
N PRO A 840 -31.09 26.37 14.74
CA PRO A 840 -30.71 25.45 15.81
C PRO A 840 -31.37 25.84 17.14
N PRO A 841 -31.63 24.88 18.06
CA PRO A 841 -32.17 25.20 19.38
C PRO A 841 -31.28 26.17 20.16
N PRO A 842 -31.83 27.09 20.98
CA PRO A 842 -31.04 28.08 21.71
C PRO A 842 -30.22 27.49 22.88
N GLN A 843 -30.42 26.22 23.24
CA GLN A 843 -29.63 25.56 24.28
C GLN A 843 -28.21 25.22 23.79
N PRO A 844 -27.15 25.53 24.56
CA PRO A 844 -25.78 25.11 24.22
C PRO A 844 -25.61 23.58 24.17
N CYS A 845 -24.64 23.11 23.40
CA CYS A 845 -24.36 21.68 23.25
C CYS A 845 -23.75 21.09 24.53
N ARG A 846 -24.38 20.05 25.08
CA ARG A 846 -23.94 19.38 26.32
C ARG A 846 -24.13 17.85 26.27
N PRO A 847 -23.29 17.06 26.94
CA PRO A 847 -23.52 15.62 27.12
C PRO A 847 -24.88 15.31 27.77
N GLY A 848 -25.52 14.21 27.35
CA GLY A 848 -26.81 13.76 27.87
C GLY A 848 -28.05 14.37 27.21
N LEU A 849 -27.92 15.05 26.07
CA LEU A 849 -29.08 15.48 25.27
C LEU A 849 -29.80 14.28 24.62
N ALA A 850 -31.12 14.32 24.57
CA ALA A 850 -31.94 13.30 23.89
C ALA A 850 -31.76 13.39 22.36
N PRO A 851 -31.77 12.26 21.62
CA PRO A 851 -31.61 12.27 20.17
C PRO A 851 -32.83 12.88 19.46
N ALA A 852 -32.57 13.71 18.45
CA ALA A 852 -33.55 14.25 17.52
C ALA A 852 -33.55 13.45 16.20
N ASN A 853 -34.62 13.58 15.40
CA ASN A 853 -34.69 12.99 14.06
C ASN A 853 -35.29 13.99 13.06
N PRO A 854 -34.52 14.51 12.09
CA PRO A 854 -33.06 14.32 11.92
C PRO A 854 -32.26 15.03 13.01
N VAL A 855 -31.00 14.60 13.20
CA VAL A 855 -30.07 15.21 14.17
C VAL A 855 -29.53 16.57 13.69
N GLY A 856 -29.51 16.80 12.37
CA GLY A 856 -29.01 18.03 11.76
C GLY A 856 -29.05 17.97 10.24
N PHE A 857 -28.52 19.02 9.60
CA PHE A 857 -28.43 19.15 8.15
C PHE A 857 -27.25 20.02 7.73
N TYR A 858 -26.78 19.86 6.50
CA TYR A 858 -25.84 20.81 5.89
C TYR A 858 -26.56 22.01 5.30
N TYR A 859 -25.97 23.18 5.48
CA TYR A 859 -26.27 24.42 4.74
C TYR A 859 -24.96 25.18 4.54
N GLN A 860 -24.61 25.54 3.29
CA GLN A 860 -23.36 26.24 2.95
C GLN A 860 -22.09 25.58 3.55
N ASP A 861 -21.91 24.27 3.32
CA ASP A 861 -20.83 23.43 3.89
C ASP A 861 -20.77 23.35 5.42
N THR A 862 -21.73 23.96 6.14
CA THR A 862 -21.79 23.98 7.61
C THR A 862 -22.89 23.06 8.11
N TRP A 863 -22.60 22.25 9.12
CA TRP A 863 -23.57 21.39 9.78
C TRP A 863 -24.37 22.17 10.83
N VAL A 864 -25.67 22.31 10.59
CA VAL A 864 -26.63 22.90 11.53
C VAL A 864 -27.19 21.77 12.40
N SER A 865 -26.84 21.78 13.69
CA SER A 865 -27.37 20.85 14.69
C SER A 865 -28.82 21.20 15.06
N LEU A 866 -29.69 20.19 15.09
CA LEU A 866 -31.06 20.31 15.62
C LEU A 866 -31.16 19.82 17.08
N LEU A 867 -30.04 19.40 17.70
CA LEU A 867 -29.97 19.07 19.13
C LEU A 867 -29.73 20.31 19.99
N CYS A 868 -28.89 21.23 19.52
CA CYS A 868 -28.29 22.30 20.31
C CYS A 868 -27.64 23.36 19.43
N SER A 869 -27.37 24.54 20.00
CA SER A 869 -26.59 25.60 19.37
C SER A 869 -25.11 25.17 19.26
N SER A 870 -24.69 24.79 18.07
CA SER A 870 -23.30 24.42 17.74
C SER A 870 -22.49 25.65 17.33
N ARG A 871 -21.24 25.76 17.81
CA ARG A 871 -20.37 26.91 17.57
C ARG A 871 -19.50 26.69 16.32
N PRO A 872 -19.28 27.72 15.47
CA PRO A 872 -18.43 27.60 14.29
C PRO A 872 -16.94 27.70 14.68
N PHE A 873 -16.19 26.61 14.51
CA PHE A 873 -14.74 26.56 14.71
C PHE A 873 -14.00 26.75 13.37
N THR A 874 -14.06 27.98 12.85
CA THR A 874 -13.53 28.33 11.51
C THR A 874 -12.08 28.84 11.52
N THR A 875 -11.52 29.16 12.69
CA THR A 875 -10.13 29.63 12.83
C THR A 875 -9.32 28.77 13.81
N PRO A 876 -7.98 28.66 13.64
CA PRO A 876 -7.12 27.94 14.58
C PRO A 876 -7.27 28.43 16.03
N ASP A 877 -7.30 29.75 16.24
CA ASP A 877 -7.48 30.36 17.57
C ASP A 877 -8.81 30.00 18.23
N SER A 878 -9.90 29.81 17.46
CA SER A 878 -11.20 29.41 18.02
C SER A 878 -11.14 28.00 18.62
N ALA A 879 -10.50 27.06 17.92
CA ALA A 879 -10.29 25.69 18.40
C ALA A 879 -9.25 25.63 19.53
N LEU A 880 -8.17 26.41 19.44
CA LEU A 880 -7.13 26.44 20.46
C LEU A 880 -7.58 27.15 21.76
N SER A 881 -8.45 28.15 21.66
CA SER A 881 -9.08 28.78 22.83
C SER A 881 -10.06 27.83 23.53
N CYS A 882 -10.85 27.07 22.75
CA CYS A 882 -11.72 25.99 23.25
C CYS A 882 -10.94 24.91 24.04
N LEU A 883 -9.81 24.49 23.49
CA LEU A 883 -8.97 23.41 24.03
C LEU A 883 -7.96 23.87 25.08
N LYS A 884 -8.00 25.14 25.51
CA LYS A 884 -7.08 25.67 26.54
C LYS A 884 -7.20 24.89 27.85
N GLY A 885 -6.05 24.42 28.35
CA GLY A 885 -5.93 23.65 29.58
C GLY A 885 -6.55 22.25 29.51
N LYS A 886 -6.88 21.72 28.32
CA LYS A 886 -7.57 20.43 28.17
C LYS A 886 -6.61 19.29 27.87
N ILE A 887 -6.86 18.15 28.51
CA ILE A 887 -6.25 16.86 28.18
C ILE A 887 -7.28 16.05 27.41
N VAL A 888 -7.01 15.81 26.12
CA VAL A 888 -7.90 15.14 25.18
C VAL A 888 -7.38 13.74 24.88
N HIS A 889 -8.19 12.74 25.20
CA HIS A 889 -7.93 11.32 24.91
C HIS A 889 -8.87 10.83 23.81
N MET A 890 -8.31 10.61 22.61
CA MET A 890 -9.04 10.04 21.49
C MET A 890 -8.71 8.55 21.34
N VAL A 891 -9.71 7.66 21.41
CA VAL A 891 -9.48 6.21 21.37
C VAL A 891 -10.46 5.54 20.41
N GLY A 892 -9.98 4.92 19.33
CA GLY A 892 -10.92 4.37 18.34
C GLY A 892 -10.33 3.62 17.15
N ASP A 893 -10.97 3.77 16.00
CA ASP A 893 -10.44 3.33 14.71
C ASP A 893 -9.93 4.51 13.87
N SER A 894 -9.47 4.24 12.65
CA SER A 894 -8.85 5.25 11.78
C SER A 894 -9.79 6.39 11.38
N THR A 895 -11.11 6.25 11.57
CA THR A 895 -12.09 7.33 11.32
C THR A 895 -12.19 8.35 12.46
N LEU A 896 -11.72 8.02 13.67
CA LEU A 896 -11.49 8.99 14.74
C LEU A 896 -10.08 9.59 14.68
N ARG A 897 -9.10 8.83 14.15
CA ARG A 897 -7.73 9.34 13.92
C ARG A 897 -7.73 10.57 13.01
N GLN A 898 -8.67 10.66 12.07
CA GLN A 898 -8.89 11.86 11.25
C GLN A 898 -9.21 13.13 12.06
N TRP A 899 -9.80 13.05 13.26
CA TRP A 899 -10.00 14.23 14.12
C TRP A 899 -8.69 14.70 14.73
N TRP A 900 -7.84 13.77 15.17
CA TRP A 900 -6.50 14.06 15.67
C TRP A 900 -5.63 14.65 14.55
N GLU A 901 -5.63 14.01 13.37
CA GLU A 901 -4.91 14.49 12.17
C GLU A 901 -5.39 15.89 11.76
N PHE A 902 -6.70 16.13 11.73
CA PHE A 902 -7.27 17.44 11.43
C PHE A 902 -6.85 18.51 12.46
N LEU A 903 -6.91 18.22 13.76
CA LEU A 903 -6.56 19.20 14.81
C LEU A 903 -5.07 19.57 14.78
N VAL A 904 -4.19 18.61 14.51
CA VAL A 904 -2.73 18.86 14.36
C VAL A 904 -2.43 19.63 13.07
N GLU A 905 -3.14 19.36 11.96
CA GLU A 905 -3.00 20.15 10.73
C GLU A 905 -3.60 21.57 10.87
N PHE A 906 -4.66 21.72 11.66
CA PHE A 906 -5.46 22.96 11.75
C PHE A 906 -4.97 23.94 12.83
N ILE A 907 -4.21 23.49 13.83
CA ILE A 907 -3.68 24.34 14.90
C ILE A 907 -2.15 24.41 14.76
N PRO A 908 -1.57 25.45 14.11
CA PRO A 908 -0.15 25.45 13.72
C PRO A 908 0.87 25.39 14.87
N SER A 909 0.46 25.68 16.11
CA SER A 909 1.31 25.61 17.30
C SER A 909 1.17 24.29 18.09
N LEU A 910 0.28 23.39 17.68
CA LEU A 910 0.08 22.08 18.31
C LEU A 910 1.09 21.08 17.78
N GLN A 911 2.18 20.88 18.51
CA GLN A 911 3.34 20.11 18.04
C GLN A 911 3.14 18.60 18.23
N HIS A 912 3.25 17.82 17.15
CA HIS A 912 3.30 16.35 17.21
C HIS A 912 4.65 15.88 17.80
N ILE A 913 4.57 14.96 18.76
CA ILE A 913 5.70 14.28 19.38
C ILE A 913 5.72 12.85 18.85
N ASP A 914 6.75 12.50 18.07
CA ASP A 914 6.94 11.12 17.63
C ASP A 914 7.34 10.23 18.83
N LEU A 915 6.55 9.18 19.07
CA LEU A 915 6.81 8.18 20.10
C LEU A 915 7.49 6.91 19.54
N HIS A 916 7.90 6.94 18.26
CA HIS A 916 8.54 5.86 17.51
C HIS A 916 7.71 4.56 17.41
N VAL A 917 6.38 4.68 17.50
CA VAL A 917 5.41 3.58 17.40
C VAL A 917 4.76 3.49 16.02
N THR A 918 3.93 2.47 15.79
CA THR A 918 3.22 2.29 14.51
C THR A 918 2.10 3.33 14.36
N TYR A 919 2.26 4.29 13.44
CA TYR A 919 1.37 5.45 13.27
C TYR A 919 -0.13 5.10 13.04
N GLN A 920 -0.43 3.94 12.44
CA GLN A 920 -1.81 3.48 12.20
C GLN A 920 -2.53 3.01 13.48
N SER A 921 -1.79 2.68 14.55
CA SER A 921 -2.31 2.19 15.83
C SER A 921 -2.05 3.15 17.00
N GLY A 922 -1.04 4.01 16.89
CA GLY A 922 -0.58 4.86 17.97
C GLY A 922 0.10 4.06 19.10
N PRO A 923 0.25 4.65 20.30
CA PRO A 923 -0.22 5.99 20.68
C PRO A 923 0.43 7.13 19.88
N LEU A 924 -0.35 8.17 19.59
CA LEU A 924 0.07 9.44 18.99
C LEU A 924 -0.13 10.54 20.02
N LEU A 925 0.77 11.52 20.07
CA LEU A 925 0.76 12.60 21.05
C LEU A 925 1.06 13.93 20.38
N ALA A 926 0.25 14.94 20.63
CA ALA A 926 0.54 16.32 20.28
C ALA A 926 0.32 17.24 21.48
N VAL A 927 1.14 18.28 21.62
CA VAL A 927 1.15 19.17 22.80
C VAL A 927 1.29 20.63 22.37
N GLU A 928 0.53 21.50 23.01
CA GLU A 928 0.70 22.96 22.99
C GLU A 928 0.90 23.42 24.44
N ALA A 929 2.17 23.49 24.82
CA ALA A 929 2.59 23.71 26.20
C ALA A 929 2.23 25.10 26.74
N THR A 930 2.20 26.13 25.88
CA THR A 930 1.93 27.52 26.30
C THR A 930 0.47 27.73 26.74
N ARG A 931 -0.43 26.82 26.33
CA ARG A 931 -1.86 26.85 26.67
C ARG A 931 -2.34 25.60 27.40
N GLY A 932 -1.43 24.72 27.81
CA GLY A 932 -1.74 23.51 28.58
C GLY A 932 -2.63 22.51 27.83
N LEU A 933 -2.52 22.43 26.51
CA LEU A 933 -3.27 21.48 25.69
C LEU A 933 -2.44 20.21 25.45
N VAL A 934 -2.99 19.05 25.79
CA VAL A 934 -2.45 17.73 25.44
C VAL A 934 -3.49 16.98 24.61
N LEU A 935 -3.12 16.56 23.41
CA LEU A 935 -3.98 15.82 22.48
C LEU A 935 -3.37 14.46 22.14
N SER A 936 -3.99 13.38 22.65
CA SER A 936 -3.56 12.01 22.40
C SER A 936 -4.55 11.25 21.52
N TRP A 937 -4.04 10.36 20.65
CA TRP A 937 -4.85 9.37 19.93
C TRP A 937 -4.26 7.97 20.01
N ARG A 938 -5.09 6.93 20.19
CA ARG A 938 -4.67 5.53 19.99
C ARG A 938 -5.80 4.62 19.50
N ALA A 939 -5.44 3.44 19.03
CA ALA A 939 -6.41 2.42 18.61
C ALA A 939 -7.18 1.80 19.79
N HIS A 940 -8.41 1.35 19.56
CA HIS A 940 -9.31 0.78 20.57
C HIS A 940 -8.94 -0.62 21.12
N GLY A 941 -7.73 -1.12 20.83
CA GLY A 941 -7.31 -2.49 21.15
C GLY A 941 -7.93 -3.55 20.23
N LEU A 942 -7.75 -4.83 20.58
CA LEU A 942 -8.16 -5.96 19.73
C LEU A 942 -9.71 -6.12 19.65
N PRO A 943 -10.25 -6.71 18.56
CA PRO A 943 -9.60 -7.04 17.29
C PRO A 943 -9.30 -5.77 16.47
N LEU A 944 -8.02 -5.50 16.21
CA LEU A 944 -7.57 -4.31 15.49
C LEU A 944 -7.08 -4.69 14.09
N ARG A 945 -7.64 -4.08 13.04
CA ARG A 945 -7.11 -4.22 11.68
C ARG A 945 -6.05 -3.13 11.43
N THR A 946 -4.80 -3.43 11.80
CA THR A 946 -3.61 -2.57 11.67
C THR A 946 -2.50 -3.28 10.87
N GLY A 947 -1.40 -2.56 10.61
CA GLY A 947 -0.11 -3.14 10.19
C GLY A 947 0.58 -3.91 11.33
N LYS A 948 1.89 -4.18 11.22
CA LYS A 948 2.63 -5.00 12.18
C LYS A 948 3.01 -4.21 13.45
N THR A 949 2.09 -4.13 14.40
CA THR A 949 2.19 -3.36 15.67
C THR A 949 2.72 -4.24 16.82
N MET A 950 3.38 -3.66 17.84
CA MET A 950 3.69 -4.38 19.09
C MET A 950 2.41 -4.75 19.84
N MET A 951 2.35 -5.95 20.43
CA MET A 951 1.19 -6.35 21.24
C MET A 951 1.03 -5.53 22.52
N ALA A 952 2.14 -5.02 23.08
CA ALA A 952 2.12 -4.16 24.25
C ALA A 952 1.37 -2.83 24.02
N ASP A 953 1.38 -2.28 22.81
CA ASP A 953 0.74 -0.99 22.51
C ASP A 953 -0.80 -1.08 22.41
N LEU A 954 -1.34 -2.29 22.24
CA LEU A 954 -2.74 -2.58 21.85
C LEU A 954 -3.73 -2.61 23.02
N HIS A 955 -3.77 -1.50 23.76
CA HIS A 955 -4.66 -1.32 24.92
C HIS A 955 -6.14 -1.31 24.51
N TYR A 956 -7.00 -1.98 25.29
CA TYR A 956 -8.44 -1.91 25.12
C TYR A 956 -9.02 -0.61 25.71
N LEU A 957 -9.97 0.01 25.00
CA LEU A 957 -10.62 1.27 25.44
C LEU A 957 -11.10 1.27 26.89
N ALA A 958 -11.70 0.19 27.40
CA ALA A 958 -12.17 0.15 28.78
C ALA A 958 -11.01 0.30 29.79
N ASN A 959 -9.89 -0.40 29.60
CA ASN A 959 -8.70 -0.29 30.45
C ASN A 959 -8.13 1.15 30.44
N GLU A 960 -8.17 1.83 29.30
CA GLU A 960 -7.77 3.25 29.21
C GLU A 960 -8.68 4.13 30.08
N LEU A 961 -10.01 3.97 29.96
CA LEU A 961 -11.00 4.75 30.72
C LEU A 961 -10.93 4.48 32.22
N ASP A 962 -10.71 3.22 32.61
CA ASP A 962 -10.59 2.81 34.01
C ASP A 962 -9.31 3.37 34.65
N GLY A 963 -8.23 3.51 33.87
CA GLY A 963 -6.96 4.12 34.27
C GLY A 963 -6.92 5.65 34.28
N LEU A 964 -7.85 6.34 33.61
CA LEU A 964 -7.97 7.81 33.71
C LEU A 964 -8.49 8.20 35.09
N GLY A 965 -7.97 9.30 35.67
CA GLY A 965 -8.60 9.95 36.83
C GLY A 965 -9.91 10.64 36.47
N GLY A 966 -9.91 11.37 35.35
CA GLY A 966 -10.96 12.30 34.97
C GLY A 966 -10.84 13.66 35.66
N GLY A 967 -11.57 14.65 35.16
CA GLY A 967 -11.69 15.99 35.72
C GLY A 967 -12.52 16.91 34.81
N PRO A 968 -12.73 18.19 35.19
CA PRO A 968 -13.33 19.20 34.31
C PRO A 968 -12.47 19.53 33.08
N ASP A 969 -11.17 19.23 33.17
CA ASP A 969 -10.20 19.45 32.09
C ASP A 969 -9.93 18.19 31.25
N THR A 970 -10.53 17.04 31.60
CA THR A 970 -10.40 15.80 30.85
C THR A 970 -11.52 15.67 29.81
N VAL A 971 -11.12 15.48 28.56
CA VAL A 971 -12.01 15.18 27.43
C VAL A 971 -11.69 13.79 26.91
N VAL A 972 -12.72 12.97 26.75
CA VAL A 972 -12.63 11.64 26.14
C VAL A 972 -13.45 11.66 24.86
N ALA A 973 -12.84 11.27 23.73
CA ALA A 973 -13.54 11.00 22.49
C ALA A 973 -13.30 9.55 22.06
N PHE A 974 -14.35 8.80 21.69
CA PHE A 974 -14.16 7.42 21.20
C PHE A 974 -15.09 7.02 20.05
N THR A 975 -14.65 6.00 19.31
CA THR A 975 -15.49 5.28 18.34
C THR A 975 -15.06 3.81 18.24
N LEU A 976 -16.02 2.91 18.07
CA LEU A 976 -15.74 1.51 17.75
C LEU A 976 -16.79 1.04 16.76
N TRP A 977 -16.44 0.87 15.48
CA TRP A 977 -17.34 0.23 14.52
C TRP A 977 -16.59 -0.45 13.37
N ALA A 978 -15.58 0.19 12.78
CA ALA A 978 -15.03 -0.26 11.49
C ALA A 978 -14.44 -1.67 11.57
N HIS A 979 -13.77 -2.00 12.67
CA HIS A 979 -13.15 -3.31 12.88
C HIS A 979 -14.15 -4.41 13.30
N PHE A 980 -15.35 -4.04 13.76
CA PHE A 980 -16.36 -4.99 14.25
C PHE A 980 -17.33 -5.48 13.16
N THR A 981 -17.31 -4.90 11.96
CA THR A 981 -18.13 -5.35 10.81
C THR A 981 -17.89 -6.82 10.42
N THR A 982 -16.71 -7.35 10.73
CA THR A 982 -16.25 -8.70 10.36
C THR A 982 -16.58 -9.79 11.38
N PHE A 983 -17.43 -9.51 12.38
CA PHE A 983 -17.73 -10.39 13.52
C PHE A 983 -19.23 -10.53 13.79
N PRO A 984 -19.65 -11.60 14.50
CA PRO A 984 -20.96 -11.71 15.12
C PRO A 984 -21.25 -10.55 16.09
N LEU A 985 -22.54 -10.22 16.23
CA LEU A 985 -23.01 -9.04 16.99
C LEU A 985 -22.75 -9.19 18.49
N GLU A 986 -22.67 -10.43 18.98
CA GLU A 986 -22.42 -10.81 20.37
C GLU A 986 -21.02 -10.39 20.83
N VAL A 987 -20.04 -10.35 19.91
CA VAL A 987 -18.69 -9.83 20.17
C VAL A 987 -18.73 -8.31 20.39
N TYR A 988 -19.50 -7.61 19.57
CA TYR A 988 -19.63 -6.15 19.64
C TYR A 988 -20.45 -5.70 20.86
N ILE A 989 -21.59 -6.34 21.13
CA ILE A 989 -22.43 -6.02 22.31
C ILE A 989 -21.65 -6.27 23.60
N ARG A 990 -20.87 -7.36 23.69
CA ARG A 990 -19.96 -7.62 24.82
C ARG A 990 -18.92 -6.52 24.98
N ARG A 991 -18.28 -6.10 23.88
CA ARG A 991 -17.31 -5.00 23.89
C ARG A 991 -17.95 -3.71 24.39
N LEU A 992 -19.11 -3.33 23.86
CA LEU A 992 -19.77 -2.10 24.25
C LEU A 992 -20.28 -2.13 25.70
N ARG A 993 -20.68 -3.28 26.26
CA ARG A 993 -21.00 -3.41 27.70
C ARG A 993 -19.83 -3.02 28.59
N ARG A 994 -18.62 -3.50 28.28
CA ARG A 994 -17.40 -3.14 29.03
C ARG A 994 -17.09 -1.65 28.91
N VAL A 995 -17.24 -1.06 27.72
CA VAL A 995 -17.05 0.39 27.54
C VAL A 995 -18.15 1.20 28.26
N ARG A 996 -19.42 0.77 28.24
CA ARG A 996 -20.52 1.40 29.01
C ARG A 996 -20.22 1.38 30.50
N GLN A 997 -19.74 0.25 31.02
CA GLN A 997 -19.34 0.09 32.42
C GLN A 997 -18.21 1.05 32.79
N ALA A 998 -17.12 1.10 32.02
CA ALA A 998 -15.98 1.98 32.25
C ALA A 998 -16.37 3.47 32.15
N VAL A 999 -17.15 3.87 31.14
CA VAL A 999 -17.70 5.24 31.01
C VAL A 999 -18.59 5.61 32.21
N ALA A 1000 -19.43 4.69 32.67
CA ALA A 1000 -20.28 4.93 33.84
C ALA A 1000 -19.45 5.09 35.13
N GLN A 1001 -18.37 4.30 35.30
CA GLN A 1001 -17.47 4.41 36.45
C GLN A 1001 -16.64 5.70 36.41
N LEU A 1002 -16.10 6.08 35.24
CA LEU A 1002 -15.42 7.36 35.00
C LEU A 1002 -16.34 8.55 35.33
N LEU A 1003 -17.57 8.55 34.83
CA LEU A 1003 -18.55 9.62 35.10
C LEU A 1003 -19.07 9.62 36.54
N ALA A 1004 -19.14 8.48 37.22
CA ALA A 1004 -19.49 8.41 38.64
C ALA A 1004 -18.39 8.98 39.54
N ARG A 1005 -17.12 8.70 39.22
CA ARG A 1005 -15.95 9.18 39.97
C ARG A 1005 -15.59 10.64 39.63
N SER A 1006 -15.82 11.08 38.39
CA SER A 1006 -15.58 12.45 37.93
C SER A 1006 -16.71 12.95 36.99
N PRO A 1007 -17.83 13.46 37.55
CA PRO A 1007 -19.01 13.88 36.78
C PRO A 1007 -18.81 15.07 35.83
N LEU A 1008 -17.68 15.79 35.97
CA LEU A 1008 -17.32 16.93 35.11
C LEU A 1008 -16.54 16.53 33.85
N THR A 1009 -16.16 15.25 33.71
CA THR A 1009 -15.45 14.76 32.52
C THR A 1009 -16.35 14.75 31.29
N THR A 1010 -15.87 15.34 30.20
CA THR A 1010 -16.62 15.40 28.93
C THR A 1010 -16.33 14.15 28.11
N VAL A 1011 -17.35 13.29 27.93
CA VAL A 1011 -17.27 12.08 27.13
C VAL A 1011 -18.08 12.25 25.84
N VAL A 1012 -17.43 12.08 24.69
CA VAL A 1012 -18.01 12.24 23.34
C VAL A 1012 -17.84 10.94 22.55
N ILE A 1013 -18.90 10.51 21.87
CA ILE A 1013 -18.93 9.31 21.05
C ILE A 1013 -19.11 9.72 19.59
N LYS A 1014 -18.20 9.29 18.71
CA LYS A 1014 -18.38 9.42 17.26
C LYS A 1014 -19.08 8.17 16.71
N THR A 1015 -20.16 8.37 15.95
CA THR A 1015 -20.92 7.32 15.26
C THR A 1015 -20.14 6.72 14.09
N ALA A 1016 -20.68 5.68 13.44
CA ALA A 1016 -20.10 5.15 12.20
C ALA A 1016 -20.13 6.16 11.04
N ASN A 1017 -19.17 6.06 10.10
CA ASN A 1017 -19.20 6.75 8.81
C ASN A 1017 -19.84 5.84 7.73
N THR A 1018 -20.47 6.43 6.72
CA THR A 1018 -20.84 5.71 5.48
C THR A 1018 -19.65 5.60 4.53
N GLY A 1019 -19.70 4.65 3.60
CA GLY A 1019 -18.68 4.44 2.56
C GLY A 1019 -18.30 2.98 2.33
N TYR A 1020 -18.79 2.06 3.17
CA TYR A 1020 -18.49 0.63 3.11
C TYR A 1020 -19.54 -0.10 2.27
N LYS A 1021 -19.12 -0.85 1.25
CA LYS A 1021 -20.04 -1.43 0.22
C LYS A 1021 -19.78 -2.92 -0.08
N SER A 1022 -19.15 -3.65 0.85
CA SER A 1022 -18.66 -5.03 0.65
C SER A 1022 -19.20 -6.02 1.68
N VAL A 1023 -19.00 -7.33 1.44
CA VAL A 1023 -19.37 -8.40 2.39
C VAL A 1023 -18.59 -8.36 3.72
N TYR A 1024 -17.40 -7.75 3.74
CA TYR A 1024 -16.55 -7.64 4.94
C TYR A 1024 -16.75 -6.32 5.71
N GLY A 1025 -17.30 -5.33 5.03
CA GLY A 1025 -17.60 -4.00 5.54
C GLY A 1025 -18.63 -3.36 4.62
N SER A 1026 -19.84 -3.19 5.13
CA SER A 1026 -21.04 -2.70 4.44
C SER A 1026 -21.71 -1.65 5.33
N ASP A 1027 -22.24 -0.58 4.74
CA ASP A 1027 -23.00 0.46 5.43
C ASP A 1027 -24.19 -0.11 6.20
N TRP A 1028 -24.82 -1.18 5.70
CA TRP A 1028 -25.87 -1.87 6.43
C TRP A 1028 -25.32 -2.57 7.70
N LEU A 1029 -24.14 -3.19 7.62
CA LEU A 1029 -23.44 -3.71 8.80
C LEU A 1029 -23.10 -2.58 9.77
N SER A 1030 -22.61 -1.44 9.27
CA SER A 1030 -22.24 -0.26 10.07
C SER A 1030 -23.42 0.34 10.82
N LEU A 1031 -24.56 0.55 10.15
CA LEU A 1031 -25.79 1.08 10.75
C LEU A 1031 -26.29 0.19 11.90
N GLN A 1032 -26.18 -1.12 11.73
CA GLN A 1032 -26.57 -2.09 12.77
C GLN A 1032 -25.66 -2.01 14.00
N LEU A 1033 -24.36 -1.69 13.83
CA LEU A 1033 -23.47 -1.39 14.95
C LEU A 1033 -23.82 -0.03 15.58
N ASP A 1034 -24.14 0.97 14.78
CA ASP A 1034 -24.46 2.33 15.24
C ASP A 1034 -25.76 2.39 16.07
N HIS A 1035 -26.80 1.64 15.67
CA HIS A 1035 -28.02 1.47 16.46
C HIS A 1035 -27.73 0.85 17.84
N LEU A 1036 -26.88 -0.19 17.88
CA LEU A 1036 -26.44 -0.82 19.13
C LEU A 1036 -25.60 0.12 19.99
N LEU A 1037 -24.73 0.93 19.38
CA LEU A 1037 -23.93 1.95 20.06
C LEU A 1037 -24.82 2.99 20.75
N ARG A 1038 -25.77 3.57 20.03
CA ARG A 1038 -26.72 4.55 20.59
C ARG A 1038 -27.52 3.95 21.75
N ALA A 1039 -28.08 2.75 21.57
CA ALA A 1039 -28.83 2.07 22.63
C ALA A 1039 -27.98 1.75 23.87
N MET A 1040 -26.76 1.23 23.66
CA MET A 1040 -25.83 0.89 24.75
C MET A 1040 -25.29 2.11 25.49
N PHE A 1041 -25.45 3.33 24.99
CA PHE A 1041 -25.07 4.56 25.70
C PHE A 1041 -26.26 5.43 26.14
N THR A 1042 -27.49 5.03 25.83
CA THR A 1042 -28.71 5.66 26.36
C THR A 1042 -28.70 5.69 27.90
N GLY A 1043 -29.14 6.83 28.46
CA GLY A 1043 -29.20 7.09 29.89
C GLY A 1043 -27.88 7.51 30.54
N LEU A 1044 -26.76 7.56 29.81
CA LEU A 1044 -25.50 8.12 30.31
C LEU A 1044 -25.31 9.58 29.86
N ARG A 1045 -24.58 10.36 30.67
CA ARG A 1045 -24.18 11.75 30.37
C ARG A 1045 -23.02 11.76 29.36
N VAL A 1046 -23.30 11.33 28.13
CA VAL A 1046 -22.37 11.35 26.99
C VAL A 1046 -22.90 12.24 25.87
N ALA A 1047 -22.01 12.84 25.09
CA ALA A 1047 -22.36 13.49 23.83
C ALA A 1047 -22.23 12.50 22.66
N ILE A 1048 -23.02 12.68 21.61
CA ILE A 1048 -22.91 11.91 20.37
C ILE A 1048 -22.70 12.88 19.21
N VAL A 1049 -21.65 12.66 18.42
CA VAL A 1049 -21.40 13.36 17.14
C VAL A 1049 -21.83 12.43 16.01
N ASP A 1050 -22.92 12.80 15.36
CA ASP A 1050 -23.61 11.99 14.34
C ASP A 1050 -22.95 12.13 12.95
N ALA A 1051 -21.72 11.64 12.86
CA ALA A 1051 -20.99 11.47 11.61
C ALA A 1051 -21.76 10.60 10.60
N TRP A 1052 -22.65 9.71 11.04
CA TRP A 1052 -23.49 8.89 10.16
C TRP A 1052 -24.49 9.76 9.39
N ALA A 1053 -25.19 10.66 10.09
CA ALA A 1053 -26.11 11.61 9.47
C ALA A 1053 -25.38 12.59 8.54
N MET A 1054 -24.20 13.06 8.94
CA MET A 1054 -23.33 13.91 8.12
C MET A 1054 -22.93 13.21 6.81
N THR A 1055 -22.28 12.03 6.88
CA THR A 1055 -21.79 11.32 5.68
C THR A 1055 -22.93 10.79 4.82
N SER A 1056 -24.10 10.46 5.40
CA SER A 1056 -25.26 9.99 4.64
C SER A 1056 -25.86 11.02 3.68
N CYS A 1057 -25.80 12.32 4.03
CA CYS A 1057 -26.41 13.38 3.21
C CYS A 1057 -25.42 14.23 2.40
N HIS A 1058 -24.16 14.36 2.82
CA HIS A 1058 -23.20 15.24 2.16
C HIS A 1058 -23.02 14.95 0.65
N TYR A 1059 -22.66 15.95 -0.16
CA TYR A 1059 -22.63 15.83 -1.62
C TYR A 1059 -21.31 15.24 -2.17
N LEU A 1060 -20.27 15.13 -1.35
CA LEU A 1060 -19.03 14.45 -1.69
C LEU A 1060 -19.23 12.93 -1.91
N PRO A 1061 -18.32 12.24 -2.62
CA PRO A 1061 -18.37 10.79 -2.76
C PRO A 1061 -18.37 10.04 -1.43
N ASP A 1062 -19.10 8.93 -1.39
CA ASP A 1062 -19.17 7.98 -0.29
C ASP A 1062 -17.78 7.39 0.03
N ASN A 1063 -17.18 7.77 1.16
CA ASN A 1063 -15.90 7.24 1.62
C ASN A 1063 -15.88 7.14 3.15
N ILE A 1064 -15.42 6.00 3.68
CA ILE A 1064 -15.22 5.76 5.11
C ILE A 1064 -14.29 6.80 5.76
N HIS A 1065 -13.32 7.30 5.00
CA HIS A 1065 -12.52 8.46 5.32
C HIS A 1065 -13.03 9.66 4.50
N PRO A 1066 -14.05 10.40 4.98
CA PRO A 1066 -14.67 11.46 4.20
C PRO A 1066 -13.73 12.67 4.05
N GLY A 1067 -14.02 13.51 3.05
CA GLY A 1067 -13.22 14.69 2.73
C GLY A 1067 -13.23 15.76 3.84
N LYS A 1068 -12.19 16.62 3.84
CA LYS A 1068 -11.87 17.58 4.91
C LYS A 1068 -13.05 18.43 5.40
N VAL A 1069 -13.98 18.83 4.52
CA VAL A 1069 -15.21 19.58 4.88
C VAL A 1069 -16.08 18.80 5.88
N VAL A 1070 -16.23 17.48 5.71
CA VAL A 1070 -17.03 16.65 6.62
C VAL A 1070 -16.29 16.50 7.95
N VAL A 1071 -15.00 16.16 7.92
CA VAL A 1071 -14.15 16.04 9.12
C VAL A 1071 -14.12 17.33 9.94
N GLN A 1072 -14.06 18.50 9.28
CA GLN A 1072 -14.14 19.81 9.94
C GLN A 1072 -15.48 19.99 10.69
N ASN A 1073 -16.60 19.54 10.13
CA ASN A 1073 -17.91 19.63 10.78
C ASN A 1073 -18.10 18.59 11.90
N GLU A 1074 -17.54 17.39 11.75
CA GLU A 1074 -17.44 16.41 12.84
C GLU A 1074 -16.64 17.00 14.02
N VAL A 1075 -15.47 17.58 13.75
CA VAL A 1075 -14.61 18.22 14.76
C VAL A 1075 -15.26 19.47 15.37
N ALA A 1076 -15.91 20.33 14.59
CA ALA A 1076 -16.64 21.48 15.12
C ALA A 1076 -17.82 21.07 16.02
N SER A 1077 -18.48 19.96 15.69
CA SER A 1077 -19.53 19.36 16.54
C SER A 1077 -18.95 18.78 17.83
N PHE A 1078 -17.80 18.12 17.77
CA PHE A 1078 -17.04 17.66 18.95
C PHE A 1078 -16.64 18.82 19.86
N LEU A 1079 -16.02 19.87 19.31
CA LEU A 1079 -15.60 21.05 20.07
C LEU A 1079 -16.78 21.79 20.69
N SER A 1080 -17.94 21.82 20.02
CA SER A 1080 -19.19 22.38 20.59
C SER A 1080 -19.64 21.68 21.89
N TYR A 1081 -19.30 20.41 22.10
CA TYR A 1081 -19.56 19.71 23.38
C TYR A 1081 -18.44 19.89 24.42
N VAL A 1082 -17.25 20.34 24.01
CA VAL A 1082 -16.10 20.62 24.90
C VAL A 1082 -16.16 22.05 25.44
N CYS A 1083 -16.57 23.00 24.62
CA CYS A 1083 -16.72 24.42 24.96
C CYS A 1083 -18.03 25.01 24.40
N PRO A 1084 -19.20 24.68 25.01
CA PRO A 1084 -20.52 25.19 24.62
C PRO A 1084 -20.65 26.71 24.41
#